data_AF-A0A6P6DPW4-F1
#
_entry.id   AF-A0A6P6DPW4-F1
#
_cell.length_a   1.000
_cell.length_b   1.000
_cell.length_c   1.000
_cell.angle_alpha   90.00
_cell.angle_beta   90.00
_cell.angle_gamma   90.00
#
_symmetry.space_group_name_H-M   'P 1'
#
loop_
_entity.id
_entity.type
_entity.pdbx_description
1 polymer ?
#
loop_
_entity_poly.entity_id
_entity_poly.type
_entity_poly.pdbx_seq_one_letter_code
_entity_poly.pdbx_strand_id
1 'polypeptide(L)'
;METLDSPTGSHVEWCKQLIAATISSQISGSVTSENVSREYKVFRRPDIRNIHTARQRLALRDGNKLAQMEEASLVPGESIKAIVKDVMYICPFMGAVSGTLTVTDFKMYFKNVERDPHFVLDVPLGVISRVEKIGAQSHGDNSCGIEIVCKDMRNLRLAYKQEEQRKLGIFENFDKYAFPLSNGQALFAFSYKEKFPVNGWKGYDPVAEYKRQGLPNESWKISKINSNYELCATYPAVIVVPTSVKDDDLSKVAAFRAKGRVPVLSWIHPESQATITRCSQPLVGPSDKRCKEDEKYLQTIMDANAQSHKLVIFDARQNSVADTNKAKGGGYESESAYPNAELMFLEIHNIHVMRESLRKLKEIVYPSIDEARWLSNVDSTHWLEYIRMLLAGAVRIADKIESGKTSVVVHCSDGWDRTAQLTSLAMLMLDSYYRTIKGFQVLIEKEWISFGHRFALRVGHGDGNHADADRSPIFLQFIDCVWQMTRQFPSAFEFNELFLITILDHLYSCLFGTFLCNCEQERFKEDIHTRTVSLWSYINSQLDEFSNPFFVNYENHVLYPVASLSHLELWVNYYVRWNPRMRPQMPIHQNLKELLAVRAELQKRVEDLQREVAARAVSSSSEQGSSPSHSATPVHTSV
;
A
#
# COMPACT_ATOMS: atom_id res chain seq x y z
N MET A 1 -12.33 1.24 -42.31
CA MET A 1 -12.79 1.65 -40.97
C MET A 1 -12.22 0.62 -40.02
N GLU A 2 -10.95 0.82 -39.68
CA GLU A 2 -10.13 -0.14 -38.93
C GLU A 2 -10.35 0.03 -37.43
N THR A 3 -10.56 -1.07 -36.74
CA THR A 3 -10.64 -1.20 -35.29
C THR A 3 -9.22 -1.19 -34.70
N LEU A 4 -8.92 -0.20 -33.86
CA LEU A 4 -7.71 -0.17 -33.03
C LEU A 4 -7.86 -1.16 -31.87
N ASP A 5 -7.18 -2.30 -31.95
CA ASP A 5 -6.85 -3.13 -30.79
C ASP A 5 -5.81 -2.39 -29.91
N SER A 6 -6.11 -2.21 -28.62
CA SER A 6 -5.19 -1.58 -27.65
C SER A 6 -4.11 -2.56 -27.17
N PRO A 7 -2.85 -2.13 -26.97
CA PRO A 7 -1.73 -2.99 -26.59
C PRO A 7 -1.65 -3.27 -25.06
N THR A 8 -2.77 -3.25 -24.35
CA THR A 8 -2.84 -3.32 -22.86
C THR A 8 -2.66 -4.74 -22.28
N GLY A 9 -2.33 -5.74 -23.10
CA GLY A 9 -2.40 -7.15 -22.73
C GLY A 9 -1.29 -7.65 -21.80
N SER A 10 -0.01 -7.31 -22.05
CA SER A 10 1.11 -7.97 -21.36
C SER A 10 1.32 -7.50 -19.92
N HIS A 11 1.11 -6.22 -19.62
CA HIS A 11 1.27 -5.68 -18.27
C HIS A 11 0.09 -6.01 -17.35
N VAL A 12 -1.15 -5.96 -17.86
CA VAL A 12 -2.33 -6.40 -17.11
C VAL A 12 -2.21 -7.89 -16.78
N GLU A 13 -1.76 -8.70 -17.75
CA GLU A 13 -1.50 -10.12 -17.52
C GLU A 13 -0.30 -10.34 -16.57
N TRP A 14 0.72 -9.49 -16.61
CA TRP A 14 1.84 -9.52 -15.66
C TRP A 14 1.42 -9.17 -14.24
N CYS A 15 0.64 -8.12 -14.01
CA CYS A 15 0.14 -7.81 -12.67
C CYS A 15 -0.85 -8.89 -12.20
N LYS A 16 -1.71 -9.39 -13.10
CA LYS A 16 -2.53 -10.58 -12.82
C LYS A 16 -1.65 -11.79 -12.51
N GLN A 17 -0.47 -11.95 -13.10
CA GLN A 17 0.50 -13.02 -12.81
C GLN A 17 1.34 -12.74 -11.57
N LEU A 18 1.59 -11.50 -11.16
CA LEU A 18 2.20 -11.16 -9.88
C LEU A 18 1.20 -11.48 -8.74
N ILE A 19 -0.07 -11.14 -8.97
CA ILE A 19 -1.22 -11.50 -8.14
C ILE A 19 -1.49 -13.01 -8.22
N ALA A 20 -1.37 -13.65 -9.38
CA ALA A 20 -1.70 -15.07 -9.60
C ALA A 20 -0.53 -16.04 -9.33
N ALA A 21 0.73 -15.63 -9.42
CA ALA A 21 1.88 -16.37 -8.89
C ALA A 21 1.88 -16.33 -7.36
N THR A 22 1.19 -15.33 -6.78
CA THR A 22 0.77 -15.35 -5.37
C THR A 22 -0.41 -16.32 -5.12
N ILE A 23 -0.97 -17.00 -6.13
CA ILE A 23 -2.20 -17.81 -6.02
C ILE A 23 -2.07 -19.25 -6.60
N SER A 24 -1.30 -19.51 -7.65
CA SER A 24 -1.36 -20.80 -8.36
C SER A 24 -0.35 -21.82 -7.83
N SER A 25 -0.79 -22.67 -6.88
CA SER A 25 -0.23 -24.03 -6.69
C SER A 25 -1.11 -24.93 -5.81
N GLN A 26 -2.32 -25.27 -6.28
CA GLN A 26 -3.06 -26.42 -5.73
C GLN A 26 -3.84 -27.18 -6.80
N ILE A 27 -3.20 -28.12 -7.51
CA ILE A 27 -3.86 -29.37 -7.91
C ILE A 27 -2.83 -30.51 -7.85
N SER A 28 -2.86 -31.30 -6.78
CA SER A 28 -2.61 -32.76 -6.83
C SER A 28 -2.94 -33.38 -5.48
N GLY A 29 -4.20 -33.80 -5.33
CA GLY A 29 -4.60 -34.78 -4.34
C GLY A 29 -4.60 -36.16 -5.00
N SER A 30 -3.94 -37.12 -4.36
CA SER A 30 -3.86 -38.52 -4.77
C SER A 30 -5.24 -39.19 -4.78
N VAL A 31 -5.66 -39.73 -5.92
CA VAL A 31 -6.71 -40.77 -5.98
C VAL A 31 -6.15 -41.97 -6.72
N THR A 32 -6.29 -43.11 -6.06
CA THR A 32 -5.82 -44.44 -6.43
C THR A 32 -6.48 -44.98 -7.71
N SER A 33 -5.66 -45.70 -8.47
CA SER A 33 -5.99 -46.47 -9.68
C SER A 33 -7.15 -47.45 -9.49
N GLU A 34 -8.14 -47.41 -10.39
CA GLU A 34 -8.88 -48.60 -10.82
C GLU A 34 -9.09 -48.65 -12.34
N ASN A 35 -8.98 -49.88 -12.85
CA ASN A 35 -8.99 -50.31 -14.24
C ASN A 35 -10.29 -50.00 -14.98
N VAL A 36 -10.21 -49.58 -16.25
CA VAL A 36 -11.08 -50.11 -17.33
C VAL A 36 -10.34 -50.11 -18.67
N SER A 37 -10.42 -51.26 -19.34
CA SER A 37 -9.81 -51.65 -20.61
C SER A 37 -10.69 -51.42 -21.86
N ARG A 38 -10.03 -51.45 -23.04
CA ARG A 38 -10.53 -51.61 -24.43
C ARG A 38 -11.10 -50.33 -25.08
N GLU A 39 -10.84 -50.01 -26.35
CA GLU A 39 -10.89 -50.87 -27.54
C GLU A 39 -10.14 -50.27 -28.77
N TYR A 40 -9.68 -51.15 -29.66
CA TYR A 40 -8.94 -50.87 -30.90
C TYR A 40 -9.84 -50.35 -32.04
N LYS A 41 -9.36 -49.38 -32.84
CA LYS A 41 -9.73 -49.26 -34.26
C LYS A 41 -8.52 -48.94 -35.15
N VAL A 42 -8.33 -49.82 -36.13
CA VAL A 42 -7.33 -49.81 -37.20
C VAL A 42 -7.74 -48.82 -38.29
N PHE A 43 -6.83 -47.94 -38.74
CA PHE A 43 -6.90 -47.31 -40.06
C PHE A 43 -5.49 -47.15 -40.69
N ARG A 44 -5.50 -47.10 -42.02
CA ARG A 44 -4.49 -47.53 -43.00
C ARG A 44 -3.18 -46.70 -43.02
N ARG A 45 -2.09 -47.38 -43.43
CA ARG A 45 -0.79 -46.80 -43.81
C ARG A 45 -0.90 -45.88 -45.04
N PRO A 46 -0.08 -44.81 -45.08
CA PRO A 46 0.56 -44.39 -46.33
C PRO A 46 2.10 -44.37 -46.23
N ASP A 47 2.69 -44.28 -47.42
CA ASP A 47 4.07 -44.60 -47.80
C ASP A 47 5.22 -43.96 -47.02
N ILE A 48 6.26 -44.78 -46.88
CA ILE A 48 7.57 -44.47 -46.31
C ILE A 48 8.41 -43.82 -47.42
N ARG A 49 8.53 -42.49 -47.40
CA ARG A 49 9.66 -41.69 -47.94
C ARG A 49 9.38 -40.19 -47.73
N ASN A 50 9.52 -39.71 -46.48
CA ASN A 50 9.79 -38.30 -46.12
C ASN A 50 9.86 -38.03 -44.58
N ILE A 51 10.21 -39.04 -43.77
CA ILE A 51 10.11 -38.96 -42.29
C ILE A 51 11.30 -38.22 -41.65
N HIS A 52 12.44 -38.07 -42.34
CA HIS A 52 13.62 -37.42 -41.75
C HIS A 52 13.59 -35.88 -41.78
N THR A 53 13.05 -35.27 -42.85
CA THR A 53 12.96 -33.81 -43.00
C THR A 53 11.74 -33.20 -42.29
N ALA A 54 10.65 -33.96 -42.11
CA ALA A 54 9.49 -33.53 -41.34
C ALA A 54 9.73 -33.57 -39.82
N ARG A 55 10.46 -34.58 -39.30
CA ARG A 55 10.85 -34.66 -37.89
C ARG A 55 11.82 -33.55 -37.48
N GLN A 56 12.73 -33.14 -38.35
CA GLN A 56 13.62 -32.00 -38.08
C GLN A 56 12.87 -30.67 -38.04
N ARG A 57 11.91 -30.44 -38.95
CA ARG A 57 11.07 -29.22 -38.94
C ARG A 57 10.05 -29.18 -37.79
N LEU A 58 9.49 -30.32 -37.38
CA LEU A 58 8.67 -30.43 -36.17
C LEU A 58 9.50 -30.24 -34.90
N ALA A 59 10.70 -30.84 -34.79
CA ALA A 59 11.60 -30.64 -33.66
C ALA A 59 12.15 -29.20 -33.56
N LEU A 60 12.39 -28.51 -34.69
CA LEU A 60 12.74 -27.08 -34.73
C LEU A 60 11.54 -26.18 -34.39
N ARG A 61 10.31 -26.57 -34.77
CA ARG A 61 9.08 -25.82 -34.47
C ARG A 61 8.59 -26.05 -33.03
N ASP A 62 8.77 -27.24 -32.48
CA ASP A 62 8.52 -27.59 -31.08
C ASP A 62 9.64 -27.05 -30.17
N GLY A 63 10.90 -27.04 -30.64
CA GLY A 63 12.02 -26.39 -29.95
C GLY A 63 11.85 -24.87 -29.85
N ASN A 64 11.35 -24.22 -30.91
CA ASN A 64 11.00 -22.80 -30.88
C ASN A 64 9.74 -22.51 -30.05
N LYS A 65 8.78 -23.44 -29.98
CA LYS A 65 7.62 -23.34 -29.07
C LYS A 65 8.00 -23.53 -27.60
N LEU A 66 8.85 -24.51 -27.27
CA LEU A 66 9.36 -24.70 -25.92
C LEU A 66 10.20 -23.50 -25.46
N ALA A 67 11.03 -22.96 -26.36
CA ALA A 67 11.81 -21.73 -26.09
C ALA A 67 10.91 -20.51 -25.86
N GLN A 68 9.86 -20.32 -26.67
CA GLN A 68 8.86 -19.26 -26.43
C GLN A 68 8.00 -19.50 -25.18
N MET A 69 7.79 -20.76 -24.78
CA MET A 69 7.03 -21.13 -23.58
C MET A 69 7.81 -20.93 -22.28
N GLU A 70 9.15 -20.89 -22.31
CA GLU A 70 10.00 -20.64 -21.14
C GLU A 70 10.30 -19.15 -20.89
N GLU A 71 10.08 -18.28 -21.87
CA GLU A 71 10.45 -16.86 -21.78
C GLU A 71 9.57 -16.08 -20.79
N ALA A 72 10.23 -15.23 -20.01
CA ALA A 72 9.57 -14.34 -19.05
C ALA A 72 8.70 -13.31 -19.79
N SER A 73 7.48 -13.09 -19.30
CA SER A 73 6.66 -11.97 -19.77
C SER A 73 7.36 -10.66 -19.45
N LEU A 74 7.64 -9.82 -20.45
CA LEU A 74 8.33 -8.55 -20.24
C LEU A 74 7.34 -7.39 -20.20
N VAL A 75 7.54 -6.46 -19.26
CA VAL A 75 6.83 -5.18 -19.25
C VAL A 75 7.54 -4.17 -20.16
N PRO A 76 6.85 -3.14 -20.71
CA PRO A 76 7.51 -2.19 -21.60
C PRO A 76 8.68 -1.45 -20.95
N GLY A 77 9.84 -1.54 -21.61
CA GLY A 77 11.10 -1.00 -21.10
C GLY A 77 11.97 -2.03 -20.38
N GLU A 78 11.43 -3.20 -20.03
CA GLU A 78 12.17 -4.30 -19.43
C GLU A 78 13.04 -5.01 -20.45
N SER A 79 14.26 -5.39 -20.03
CA SER A 79 15.18 -6.14 -20.88
C SER A 79 15.90 -7.24 -20.12
N ILE A 80 16.02 -8.40 -20.77
CA ILE A 80 16.66 -9.59 -20.22
C ILE A 80 18.18 -9.35 -20.11
N LYS A 81 18.74 -9.69 -18.95
CA LYS A 81 20.17 -9.55 -18.63
C LYS A 81 20.88 -10.91 -18.57
N ALA A 82 20.17 -11.93 -18.10
CA ALA A 82 20.66 -13.29 -18.07
C ALA A 82 19.50 -14.29 -18.22
N ILE A 83 19.77 -15.41 -18.91
CA ILE A 83 18.92 -16.61 -18.92
C ILE A 83 19.84 -17.77 -18.57
N VAL A 84 19.47 -18.51 -17.52
CA VAL A 84 20.26 -19.62 -16.98
C VAL A 84 19.35 -20.83 -16.91
N LYS A 85 19.73 -21.91 -17.59
CA LYS A 85 19.02 -23.19 -17.54
C LYS A 85 19.55 -24.05 -16.39
N ASP A 86 18.81 -25.10 -16.06
CA ASP A 86 19.19 -26.08 -15.04
C ASP A 86 19.47 -25.44 -13.66
N VAL A 87 18.76 -24.35 -13.33
CA VAL A 87 18.77 -23.76 -11.99
C VAL A 87 17.77 -24.50 -11.13
N MET A 88 18.17 -24.83 -9.91
CA MET A 88 17.32 -25.48 -8.92
C MET A 88 16.82 -24.44 -7.91
N TYR A 89 15.52 -24.18 -7.91
CA TYR A 89 14.87 -23.45 -6.82
C TYR A 89 14.54 -24.41 -5.68
N ILE A 90 15.04 -24.11 -4.47
CA ILE A 90 14.76 -24.89 -3.26
C ILE A 90 13.53 -24.30 -2.60
N CYS A 91 12.35 -24.77 -3.01
CA CYS A 91 11.07 -24.33 -2.44
C CYS A 91 10.91 -24.91 -1.02
N PRO A 92 10.72 -24.08 0.02
CA PRO A 92 10.54 -24.61 1.38
C PRO A 92 9.27 -25.45 1.55
N PHE A 93 8.29 -25.33 0.65
CA PHE A 93 7.01 -26.02 0.75
C PHE A 93 6.91 -27.26 -0.15
N MET A 94 7.66 -27.28 -1.26
CA MET A 94 7.51 -28.28 -2.33
C MET A 94 8.82 -29.05 -2.63
N GLY A 95 9.92 -28.69 -1.96
CA GLY A 95 11.25 -29.24 -2.24
C GLY A 95 11.92 -28.59 -3.44
N ALA A 96 12.96 -29.26 -3.95
CA ALA A 96 13.74 -28.77 -5.09
C ALA A 96 12.94 -28.85 -6.41
N VAL A 97 13.01 -27.78 -7.19
CA VAL A 97 12.42 -27.67 -8.53
C VAL A 97 13.49 -27.15 -9.48
N SER A 98 13.84 -27.93 -10.51
CA SER A 98 14.76 -27.49 -11.57
C SER A 98 14.02 -26.70 -12.63
N GLY A 99 14.64 -25.69 -13.23
CA GLY A 99 13.98 -24.88 -14.26
C GLY A 99 14.89 -23.81 -14.85
N THR A 100 14.27 -22.89 -15.59
CA THR A 100 14.96 -21.78 -16.24
C THR A 100 14.79 -20.51 -15.40
N LEU A 101 15.92 -19.88 -15.06
CA LEU A 101 16.00 -18.59 -14.38
C LEU A 101 16.29 -17.49 -15.41
N THR A 102 15.43 -16.49 -15.45
CA THR A 102 15.59 -15.27 -16.23
C THR A 102 15.74 -14.09 -15.27
N VAL A 103 16.80 -13.30 -15.45
CA VAL A 103 17.02 -12.04 -14.72
C VAL A 103 16.90 -10.90 -15.72
N THR A 104 16.09 -9.90 -15.39
CA THR A 104 15.94 -8.67 -16.18
C THR A 104 16.50 -7.48 -15.40
N ASP A 105 16.33 -6.26 -15.91
CA ASP A 105 16.55 -5.04 -15.13
C ASP A 105 15.41 -4.69 -14.16
N PHE A 106 14.37 -5.52 -14.09
CA PHE A 106 13.22 -5.30 -13.21
C PHE A 106 12.90 -6.46 -12.28
N LYS A 107 13.01 -7.71 -12.75
CA LYS A 107 12.56 -8.89 -12.01
C LYS A 107 13.48 -10.10 -12.17
N MET A 108 13.34 -10.99 -11.20
CA MET A 108 13.73 -12.39 -11.29
C MET A 108 12.50 -13.20 -11.70
N TYR A 109 12.64 -14.00 -12.74
CA TYR A 109 11.59 -14.90 -13.21
C TYR A 109 12.13 -16.32 -13.30
N PHE A 110 11.54 -17.25 -12.57
CA PHE A 110 11.90 -18.66 -12.61
C PHE A 110 10.69 -19.49 -13.07
N LYS A 111 10.92 -20.40 -14.02
CA LYS A 111 9.86 -21.24 -14.57
C LYS A 111 10.32 -22.69 -14.71
N ASN A 112 9.47 -23.62 -14.25
CA ASN A 112 9.57 -25.03 -14.57
C ASN A 112 8.34 -25.43 -15.40
N VAL A 113 8.60 -25.97 -16.58
CA VAL A 113 7.59 -26.42 -17.54
C VAL A 113 7.21 -27.90 -17.38
N GLU A 114 7.88 -28.62 -16.48
CA GLU A 114 7.65 -30.06 -16.28
C GLU A 114 6.44 -30.36 -15.38
N ARG A 115 6.01 -29.39 -14.57
CA ARG A 115 4.81 -29.49 -13.73
C ARG A 115 3.58 -28.95 -14.44
N ASP A 116 2.41 -29.52 -14.14
CA ASP A 116 1.10 -29.00 -14.55
C ASP A 116 0.25 -28.69 -13.30
N PRO A 117 -0.15 -27.42 -13.06
CA PRO A 117 0.26 -26.23 -13.81
C PRO A 117 1.76 -25.95 -13.66
N HIS A 118 2.33 -25.26 -14.66
CA HIS A 118 3.74 -24.86 -14.64
C HIS A 118 4.08 -24.11 -13.34
N PHE A 119 5.22 -24.43 -12.74
CA PHE A 119 5.69 -23.70 -11.56
C PHE A 119 6.34 -22.39 -12.00
N VAL A 120 5.86 -21.26 -11.48
CA VAL A 120 6.36 -19.92 -11.79
C VAL A 120 6.67 -19.17 -10.50
N LEU A 121 7.82 -18.52 -10.47
CA LEU A 121 8.23 -17.59 -9.42
C LEU A 121 8.65 -16.27 -10.09
N ASP A 122 7.84 -15.23 -9.91
CA ASP A 122 8.08 -13.86 -10.40
C ASP A 122 8.34 -12.93 -9.20
N VAL A 123 9.48 -12.26 -9.18
CA VAL A 123 9.96 -11.47 -8.04
C VAL A 123 10.59 -10.17 -8.55
N PRO A 124 9.96 -9.00 -8.35
CA PRO A 124 10.58 -7.73 -8.66
C PRO A 124 11.88 -7.54 -7.86
N LEU A 125 12.94 -7.08 -8.52
CA LEU A 125 14.27 -6.97 -7.93
C LEU A 125 14.31 -5.94 -6.79
N GLY A 126 13.48 -4.89 -6.83
CA GLY A 126 13.39 -3.89 -5.74
C GLY A 126 12.92 -4.45 -4.39
N VAL A 127 12.32 -5.65 -4.41
CA VAL A 127 11.90 -6.40 -3.21
C VAL A 127 13.08 -7.10 -2.56
N ILE A 128 14.17 -7.35 -3.28
CA ILE A 128 15.37 -8.00 -2.74
C ILE A 128 16.03 -7.04 -1.75
N SER A 129 16.24 -7.52 -0.52
CA SER A 129 16.94 -6.78 0.52
C SER A 129 18.43 -7.08 0.53
N ARG A 130 18.82 -8.35 0.36
CA ARG A 130 20.22 -8.79 0.25
C ARG A 130 20.33 -10.09 -0.54
N VAL A 131 21.51 -10.33 -1.07
CA VAL A 131 21.88 -11.53 -1.82
C VAL A 131 23.16 -12.09 -1.22
N GLU A 132 23.15 -13.37 -0.84
CA GLU A 132 24.26 -14.04 -0.16
C GLU A 132 24.66 -15.30 -0.94
N LYS A 133 25.97 -15.51 -1.15
CA LYS A 133 26.47 -16.77 -1.70
C LYS A 133 26.46 -17.81 -0.58
N ILE A 134 25.84 -18.96 -0.84
CA ILE A 134 25.82 -20.10 0.09
C ILE A 134 26.61 -21.26 -0.51
N GLY A 135 27.40 -21.95 0.32
CA GLY A 135 28.05 -23.20 -0.08
C GLY A 135 27.02 -24.32 -0.13
N ALA A 136 26.87 -25.00 -1.26
CA ALA A 136 26.01 -26.17 -1.36
C ALA A 136 26.72 -27.38 -0.72
N GLN A 137 26.55 -27.59 0.58
CA GLN A 137 27.02 -28.80 1.25
C GLN A 137 26.05 -29.97 0.99
N SER A 138 26.09 -30.57 -0.20
CA SER A 138 25.47 -31.88 -0.43
C SER A 138 25.95 -32.52 -1.74
N HIS A 139 26.62 -33.66 -1.59
CA HIS A 139 26.91 -34.71 -2.59
C HIS A 139 27.69 -34.31 -3.86
N GLY A 140 29.03 -34.27 -3.75
CA GLY A 140 29.94 -34.65 -4.84
C GLY A 140 30.04 -33.75 -6.08
N ASP A 141 29.12 -32.82 -6.31
CA ASP A 141 29.08 -31.96 -7.49
C ASP A 141 29.43 -30.50 -7.14
N ASN A 142 30.28 -29.88 -7.97
CA ASN A 142 30.65 -28.46 -7.98
C ASN A 142 29.41 -27.55 -8.11
N SER A 143 28.64 -27.40 -7.05
CA SER A 143 27.39 -26.64 -6.99
C SER A 143 27.56 -25.35 -6.18
N CYS A 144 27.10 -24.25 -6.76
CA CYS A 144 26.95 -22.96 -6.10
C CYS A 144 25.53 -22.82 -5.59
N GLY A 145 25.34 -22.04 -4.52
CA GLY A 145 24.02 -21.56 -4.15
C GLY A 145 23.98 -20.06 -3.89
N ILE A 146 22.79 -19.48 -4.04
CA ILE A 146 22.47 -18.11 -3.64
C ILE A 146 21.25 -18.15 -2.72
N GLU A 147 21.32 -17.42 -1.61
CA GLU A 147 20.18 -17.04 -0.79
C GLU A 147 19.80 -15.58 -1.05
N ILE A 148 18.53 -15.34 -1.36
CA ILE A 148 17.96 -14.03 -1.62
C ILE A 148 16.98 -13.73 -0.50
N VAL A 149 17.27 -12.71 0.30
CA VAL A 149 16.39 -12.28 1.40
C VAL A 149 15.54 -11.13 0.89
N CYS A 150 14.23 -11.30 0.95
CA CYS A 150 13.27 -10.34 0.40
C CYS A 150 12.59 -9.52 1.51
N LYS A 151 12.14 -8.31 1.14
CA LYS A 151 11.40 -7.36 2.00
C LYS A 151 9.94 -7.80 2.23
N ASP A 152 9.41 -8.64 1.35
CA ASP A 152 8.02 -9.10 1.30
C ASP A 152 7.77 -10.39 2.10
N MET A 153 8.45 -10.61 3.23
CA MET A 153 8.22 -11.76 4.13
C MET A 153 8.66 -13.14 3.62
N ARG A 154 9.51 -13.23 2.58
CA ARG A 154 10.12 -14.50 2.12
C ARG A 154 11.64 -14.43 1.98
N ASN A 155 12.24 -15.61 1.90
CA ASN A 155 13.61 -15.84 1.45
C ASN A 155 13.59 -16.91 0.34
N LEU A 156 14.42 -16.73 -0.69
CA LEU A 156 14.52 -17.64 -1.83
C LEU A 156 15.91 -18.28 -1.85
N ARG A 157 15.98 -19.54 -2.25
CA ARG A 157 17.25 -20.27 -2.37
C ARG A 157 17.35 -20.89 -3.75
N LEU A 158 18.44 -20.59 -4.43
CA LEU A 158 18.77 -21.12 -5.75
C LEU A 158 20.06 -21.93 -5.64
N ALA A 159 20.12 -23.05 -6.34
CA ALA A 159 21.33 -23.86 -6.51
C ALA A 159 21.57 -24.10 -8.00
N TYR A 160 22.83 -24.07 -8.42
CA TYR A 160 23.21 -24.19 -9.83
C TYR A 160 24.67 -24.62 -9.97
N LYS A 161 25.07 -25.10 -11.15
CA LYS A 161 26.44 -25.59 -11.40
C LYS A 161 27.45 -24.43 -11.37
N GLN A 162 28.64 -24.66 -10.79
CA GLN A 162 29.72 -23.68 -10.69
C GLN A 162 30.15 -23.12 -12.06
N GLU A 163 30.02 -23.92 -13.12
CA GLU A 163 30.32 -23.52 -14.49
C GLU A 163 29.38 -22.42 -15.00
N GLU A 164 28.09 -22.49 -14.66
CA GLU A 164 27.09 -21.48 -15.02
C GLU A 164 27.34 -20.15 -14.30
N GLN A 165 27.83 -20.17 -13.05
CA GLN A 165 28.28 -18.96 -12.36
C GLN A 165 29.38 -18.22 -13.15
N ARG A 166 30.37 -18.97 -13.65
CA ARG A 166 31.52 -18.41 -14.36
C ARG A 166 31.14 -17.88 -15.75
N LYS A 167 30.13 -18.47 -16.39
CA LYS A 167 29.66 -18.08 -17.71
C LYS A 167 28.72 -16.89 -17.69
N LEU A 168 27.78 -16.84 -16.74
CA LEU A 168 26.64 -15.92 -16.79
C LEU A 168 26.59 -14.92 -15.62
N GLY A 169 27.45 -15.05 -14.61
CA GLY A 169 27.56 -14.07 -13.52
C GLY A 169 26.24 -13.84 -12.78
N ILE A 170 25.58 -14.91 -12.31
CA ILE A 170 24.22 -14.83 -11.74
C ILE A 170 24.18 -13.89 -10.54
N PHE A 171 25.11 -14.07 -9.60
CA PHE A 171 25.24 -13.22 -8.43
C PHE A 171 25.49 -11.76 -8.82
N GLU A 172 26.38 -11.53 -9.78
CA GLU A 172 26.76 -10.19 -10.24
C GLU A 172 25.59 -9.48 -10.94
N ASN A 173 24.74 -10.21 -11.66
CA ASN A 173 23.49 -9.68 -12.20
C ASN A 173 22.52 -9.26 -11.09
N PHE A 174 22.32 -10.11 -10.07
CA PHE A 174 21.46 -9.74 -8.95
C PHE A 174 21.99 -8.52 -8.19
N ASP A 175 23.27 -8.50 -7.86
CA ASP A 175 23.89 -7.37 -7.15
C ASP A 175 23.72 -6.06 -7.93
N LYS A 176 23.96 -6.11 -9.25
CA LYS A 176 23.85 -4.95 -10.13
C LYS A 176 22.41 -4.44 -10.27
N TYR A 177 21.46 -5.32 -10.57
CA TYR A 177 20.10 -4.92 -10.97
C TYR A 177 19.10 -4.88 -9.81
N ALA A 178 19.37 -5.56 -8.69
CA ALA A 178 18.59 -5.39 -7.45
C ALA A 178 19.01 -4.17 -6.64
N PHE A 179 20.26 -3.74 -6.77
CA PHE A 179 20.81 -2.56 -6.10
C PHE A 179 21.33 -1.52 -7.11
N PRO A 180 20.47 -1.01 -8.03
CA PRO A 180 20.91 -0.11 -9.08
C PRO A 180 21.54 1.18 -8.55
N LEU A 181 21.04 1.77 -7.46
CA LEU A 181 21.60 3.01 -6.92
C LEU A 181 23.01 2.81 -6.37
N SER A 182 23.28 1.69 -5.68
CA SER A 182 24.63 1.32 -5.23
C SER A 182 25.59 1.07 -6.40
N ASN A 183 25.06 0.78 -7.58
CA ASN A 183 25.80 0.51 -8.81
C ASN A 183 25.79 1.68 -9.81
N GLY A 184 25.38 2.88 -9.38
CA GLY A 184 25.35 4.08 -10.24
C GLY A 184 24.34 4.01 -11.38
N GLN A 185 23.29 3.20 -11.25
CA GLN A 185 22.21 3.02 -12.21
C GLN A 185 20.90 3.63 -11.68
N ALA A 186 20.00 3.97 -12.61
CA ALA A 186 18.67 4.43 -12.25
C ALA A 186 17.75 3.26 -11.84
N LEU A 187 16.74 3.56 -11.03
CA LEU A 187 15.66 2.63 -10.73
C LEU A 187 14.83 2.31 -11.97
N PHE A 188 14.22 1.12 -12.01
CA PHE A 188 13.44 0.67 -13.17
C PHE A 188 12.26 1.58 -13.54
N ALA A 189 11.67 2.27 -12.56
CA ALA A 189 10.58 3.25 -12.78
C ALA A 189 10.90 4.31 -13.86
N PHE A 190 12.17 4.66 -14.06
CA PHE A 190 12.60 5.61 -15.10
C PHE A 190 12.75 4.98 -16.50
N SER A 191 12.79 3.65 -16.57
CA SER A 191 12.87 2.89 -17.82
C SER A 191 11.53 2.33 -18.26
N TYR A 192 10.55 2.25 -17.35
CA TYR A 192 9.22 1.72 -17.59
C TYR A 192 8.39 2.63 -18.50
N LYS A 193 7.77 2.03 -19.54
CA LYS A 193 7.13 2.76 -20.66
C LYS A 193 5.66 2.42 -20.92
N GLU A 194 5.02 1.67 -20.01
CA GLU A 194 3.59 1.37 -20.14
C GLU A 194 2.76 2.66 -20.14
N LYS A 195 1.66 2.66 -20.89
CA LYS A 195 0.74 3.79 -20.97
C LYS A 195 -0.62 3.38 -20.45
N PHE A 196 -1.19 4.21 -19.59
CA PHE A 196 -2.51 4.01 -19.01
C PHE A 196 -3.48 5.08 -19.52
N PRO A 197 -4.79 4.78 -19.58
CA PRO A 197 -5.81 5.76 -19.98
C PRO A 197 -5.94 6.93 -18.99
N VAL A 198 -5.55 6.73 -17.73
CA VAL A 198 -5.61 7.72 -16.66
C VAL A 198 -4.19 8.11 -16.25
N ASN A 199 -3.95 9.41 -16.07
CA ASN A 199 -2.70 9.91 -15.49
C ASN A 199 -2.87 10.12 -13.98
N GLY A 200 -2.38 9.17 -13.19
CA GLY A 200 -2.40 9.17 -11.73
C GLY A 200 -1.69 10.35 -11.08
N TRP A 201 -0.72 10.99 -11.76
CA TRP A 201 -0.06 12.20 -11.25
C TRP A 201 -0.98 13.41 -11.15
N LYS A 202 -2.14 13.39 -11.81
CA LYS A 202 -3.17 14.43 -11.73
C LYS A 202 -4.24 14.12 -10.65
N GLY A 203 -4.09 13.03 -9.92
CA GLY A 203 -5.07 12.58 -8.93
C GLY A 203 -5.14 13.45 -7.66
N TYR A 204 -4.03 14.11 -7.31
CA TYR A 204 -3.92 14.99 -6.15
C TYR A 204 -3.58 16.42 -6.58
N ASP A 205 -4.44 17.37 -6.19
CA ASP A 205 -4.19 18.80 -6.23
C ASP A 205 -4.32 19.33 -4.80
N PRO A 206 -3.24 19.83 -4.18
CA PRO A 206 -3.27 20.33 -2.82
C PRO A 206 -4.34 21.40 -2.58
N VAL A 207 -4.51 22.33 -3.53
CA VAL A 207 -5.47 23.43 -3.39
C VAL A 207 -6.90 22.91 -3.51
N ALA A 208 -7.15 21.97 -4.43
CA ALA A 208 -8.46 21.34 -4.57
C ALA A 208 -8.85 20.55 -3.31
N GLU A 209 -7.89 19.84 -2.70
CA GLU A 209 -8.12 19.10 -1.46
C GLU A 209 -8.44 20.03 -0.28
N TYR A 210 -7.71 21.13 -0.10
CA TYR A 210 -8.04 22.11 0.94
C TYR A 210 -9.40 22.78 0.68
N LYS A 211 -9.74 23.06 -0.58
CA LYS A 211 -11.07 23.58 -0.95
C LYS A 211 -12.20 22.61 -0.61
N ARG A 212 -11.99 21.30 -0.81
CA ARG A 212 -12.96 20.26 -0.40
C ARG A 212 -13.26 20.34 1.10
N GLN A 213 -12.25 20.68 1.91
CA GLN A 213 -12.38 20.87 3.36
C GLN A 213 -12.94 22.26 3.76
N GLY A 214 -13.35 23.10 2.80
CA GLY A 214 -13.90 24.43 3.08
C GLY A 214 -12.84 25.52 3.29
N LEU A 215 -11.62 25.34 2.77
CA LEU A 215 -10.52 26.29 2.92
C LEU A 215 -10.16 27.01 1.61
N PRO A 216 -9.64 28.24 1.67
CA PRO A 216 -9.44 29.06 2.86
C PRO A 216 -10.77 29.55 3.46
N ASN A 217 -10.74 29.93 4.73
CA ASN A 217 -11.86 30.56 5.43
C ASN A 217 -11.36 31.75 6.26
N GLU A 218 -12.19 32.30 7.15
CA GLU A 218 -11.82 33.46 7.98
C GLU A 218 -10.60 33.16 8.88
N SER A 219 -10.51 31.95 9.43
CA SER A 219 -9.48 31.56 10.38
C SER A 219 -8.20 31.00 9.73
N TRP A 220 -8.31 30.42 8.52
CA TRP A 220 -7.23 29.67 7.88
C TRP A 220 -7.00 30.10 6.42
N LYS A 221 -5.73 30.32 6.08
CA LYS A 221 -5.29 30.68 4.71
C LYS A 221 -4.44 29.59 4.08
N ILE A 222 -4.59 29.44 2.77
CA ILE A 222 -3.67 28.65 1.94
C ILE A 222 -2.45 29.53 1.64
N SER A 223 -1.32 29.22 2.26
CA SER A 223 -0.07 29.96 2.11
C SER A 223 0.84 29.35 1.05
N LYS A 224 1.52 30.22 0.31
CA LYS A 224 2.57 29.89 -0.66
C LYS A 224 3.97 30.21 -0.16
N ILE A 225 4.14 30.52 1.13
CA ILE A 225 5.45 30.84 1.73
C ILE A 225 6.49 29.75 1.49
N ASN A 226 6.08 28.49 1.38
CA ASN A 226 6.97 27.37 1.14
C ASN A 226 7.05 26.96 -0.34
N SER A 227 6.62 27.79 -1.31
CA SER A 227 6.57 27.39 -2.73
C SER A 227 7.92 26.99 -3.30
N ASN A 228 9.00 27.56 -2.77
CA ASN A 228 10.39 27.26 -3.14
C ASN A 228 11.07 26.32 -2.13
N TYR A 229 10.32 25.82 -1.14
CA TYR A 229 10.78 24.92 -0.08
C TYR A 229 11.83 25.52 0.87
N GLU A 230 11.91 26.85 0.96
CA GLU A 230 12.89 27.57 1.79
C GLU A 230 12.50 27.59 3.28
N LEU A 231 11.20 27.68 3.59
CA LEU A 231 10.71 27.61 4.96
C LEU A 231 10.93 26.21 5.55
N CYS A 232 10.60 25.18 4.78
CA CYS A 232 10.85 23.79 5.14
C CYS A 232 10.98 22.90 3.90
N ALA A 233 12.20 22.41 3.66
CA ALA A 233 12.55 21.55 2.52
C ALA A 233 11.81 20.20 2.46
N THR A 234 11.21 19.78 3.57
CA THR A 234 10.54 18.47 3.72
C THR A 234 9.02 18.59 3.81
N TYR A 235 8.47 19.80 3.72
CA TYR A 235 7.04 20.07 3.63
C TYR A 235 6.62 20.31 2.18
N PRO A 236 5.29 20.24 1.91
CA PRO A 236 4.77 20.60 0.60
C PRO A 236 4.98 22.09 0.30
N ALA A 237 4.95 22.43 -0.99
CA ALA A 237 5.03 23.79 -1.51
C ALA A 237 3.86 24.67 -1.04
N VAL A 238 2.70 24.05 -0.81
CA VAL A 238 1.47 24.68 -0.35
C VAL A 238 1.12 24.16 1.04
N ILE A 239 1.01 25.08 2.00
CA ILE A 239 0.67 24.77 3.39
C ILE A 239 -0.49 25.64 3.87
N VAL A 240 -1.28 25.14 4.81
CA VAL A 240 -2.38 25.90 5.42
C VAL A 240 -2.00 26.28 6.85
N VAL A 241 -2.11 27.58 7.12
CA VAL A 241 -1.72 28.23 8.39
C VAL A 241 -2.81 29.22 8.82
N PRO A 242 -2.86 29.65 10.10
CA PRO A 242 -3.85 30.63 10.52
C PRO A 242 -3.70 31.97 9.78
N THR A 243 -4.83 32.59 9.43
CA THR A 243 -4.89 33.80 8.59
C THR A 243 -4.11 34.97 9.20
N SER A 244 -4.23 35.16 10.52
CA SER A 244 -3.66 36.27 11.28
C SER A 244 -2.14 36.20 11.49
N VAL A 245 -1.51 35.06 11.20
CA VAL A 245 -0.06 34.88 11.36
C VAL A 245 0.71 35.51 10.21
N LYS A 246 1.73 36.29 10.54
CA LYS A 246 2.64 36.94 9.58
C LYS A 246 3.79 36.00 9.20
N ASP A 247 4.31 36.16 7.99
CA ASP A 247 5.38 35.31 7.44
C ASP A 247 6.69 35.41 8.26
N ASP A 248 7.01 36.59 8.82
CA ASP A 248 8.17 36.79 9.71
C ASP A 248 8.03 36.00 11.03
N ASP A 249 6.81 35.98 11.61
CA ASP A 249 6.54 35.21 12.82
C ASP A 249 6.64 33.71 12.50
N LEU A 250 6.07 33.28 11.36
CA LEU A 250 6.13 31.89 10.92
C LEU A 250 7.58 31.40 10.68
N SER A 251 8.46 32.28 10.18
CA SER A 251 9.88 31.97 10.02
C SER A 251 10.60 31.72 11.35
N LYS A 252 10.21 32.44 12.41
CA LYS A 252 10.73 32.20 13.78
C LYS A 252 10.18 30.91 14.38
N VAL A 253 8.90 30.60 14.13
CA VAL A 253 8.29 29.30 14.48
C VAL A 253 9.06 28.17 13.79
N ALA A 254 9.38 28.31 12.50
CA ALA A 254 10.19 27.34 11.76
C ALA A 254 11.58 27.16 12.37
N ALA A 255 12.24 28.24 12.80
CA ALA A 255 13.53 28.16 13.49
C ALA A 255 13.44 27.42 14.84
N PHE A 256 12.28 27.40 15.50
CA PHE A 256 12.06 26.72 16.77
C PHE A 256 11.53 25.28 16.63
N ARG A 257 11.06 24.88 15.44
CA ARG A 257 10.55 23.53 15.17
C ARG A 257 11.63 22.72 14.45
N ALA A 258 11.87 21.49 14.90
CA ALA A 258 12.90 20.65 14.29
C ALA A 258 12.72 20.52 12.76
N LYS A 259 13.80 20.81 12.01
CA LYS A 259 13.79 20.80 10.52
C LYS A 259 12.82 21.82 9.88
N GLY A 260 12.39 22.85 10.60
CA GLY A 260 11.47 23.86 10.07
C GLY A 260 10.02 23.38 9.95
N ARG A 261 9.67 22.22 10.50
CA ARG A 261 8.36 21.58 10.30
C ARG A 261 7.33 22.17 11.27
N VAL A 262 6.91 23.40 10.97
CA VAL A 262 5.92 24.17 11.73
C VAL A 262 4.55 23.48 11.80
N PRO A 263 3.71 23.78 12.81
CA PRO A 263 2.34 23.27 12.83
C PRO A 263 1.54 23.78 11.65
N VAL A 264 1.05 22.87 10.81
CA VAL A 264 0.22 23.17 9.64
C VAL A 264 -1.02 22.28 9.62
N LEU A 265 -2.10 22.78 9.03
CA LEU A 265 -3.38 22.07 8.98
C LEU A 265 -3.29 20.82 8.10
N SER A 266 -3.73 19.71 8.66
CA SER A 266 -3.92 18.44 7.96
C SER A 266 -5.42 18.23 7.65
N TRP A 267 -6.30 18.53 8.61
CA TRP A 267 -7.75 18.38 8.43
C TRP A 267 -8.52 19.38 9.28
N ILE A 268 -9.74 19.71 8.86
CA ILE A 268 -10.68 20.55 9.61
C ILE A 268 -12.08 19.92 9.61
N HIS A 269 -12.71 19.91 10.78
CA HIS A 269 -14.06 19.39 10.94
C HIS A 269 -15.07 20.32 10.24
N PRO A 270 -15.97 19.79 9.37
CA PRO A 270 -16.87 20.62 8.57
C PRO A 270 -17.78 21.51 9.41
N GLU A 271 -18.29 20.99 10.54
CA GLU A 271 -19.19 21.75 11.42
C GLU A 271 -18.46 22.50 12.56
N SER A 272 -17.72 21.81 13.42
CA SER A 272 -17.14 22.41 14.63
C SER A 272 -15.91 23.27 14.38
N GLN A 273 -15.32 23.21 13.18
CA GLN A 273 -14.05 23.87 12.85
C GLN A 273 -12.84 23.40 13.70
N ALA A 274 -12.99 22.31 14.46
CA ALA A 274 -11.88 21.67 15.16
C ALA A 274 -10.87 21.11 14.14
N THR A 275 -9.58 21.37 14.35
CA THR A 275 -8.55 21.02 13.37
C THR A 275 -7.59 19.95 13.86
N ILE A 276 -7.11 19.13 12.92
CA ILE A 276 -5.90 18.34 13.10
C ILE A 276 -4.77 19.11 12.45
N THR A 277 -3.78 19.52 13.24
CA THR A 277 -2.54 20.13 12.76
C THR A 277 -1.36 19.21 13.03
N ARG A 278 -0.31 19.30 12.22
CA ARG A 278 0.88 18.45 12.33
C ARG A 278 2.19 19.23 12.30
N CYS A 279 3.17 18.77 13.08
CA CYS A 279 4.52 19.36 13.14
C CYS A 279 5.59 18.35 13.57
N SER A 280 6.83 18.83 13.67
CA SER A 280 7.89 18.21 14.46
C SER A 280 7.91 18.72 15.90
N GLN A 281 8.74 18.10 16.74
CA GLN A 281 8.99 18.58 18.10
C GLN A 281 9.52 20.03 18.14
N PRO A 282 9.25 20.77 19.23
CA PRO A 282 9.90 22.04 19.51
C PRO A 282 11.37 21.85 19.96
N LEU A 283 12.20 22.88 19.75
CA LEU A 283 13.63 22.91 20.09
C LEU A 283 13.88 23.56 21.46
N VAL A 284 13.20 23.04 22.48
CA VAL A 284 13.25 23.51 23.88
C VAL A 284 14.64 23.29 24.48
N GLY A 285 15.21 22.11 24.28
CA GLY A 285 16.50 21.71 24.79
C GLY A 285 16.58 21.57 26.31
N PRO A 286 17.78 21.29 26.85
CA PRO A 286 17.98 21.14 28.30
C PRO A 286 17.87 22.46 29.07
N SER A 287 17.87 23.60 28.37
CA SER A 287 17.80 24.94 28.97
C SER A 287 16.39 25.53 28.98
N ASP A 288 15.36 24.72 28.68
CA ASP A 288 13.96 25.15 28.64
C ASP A 288 13.75 26.40 27.76
N LYS A 289 14.37 26.42 26.57
CA LYS A 289 14.23 27.53 25.62
C LYS A 289 12.77 27.67 25.21
N ARG A 290 12.36 28.93 25.08
CA ARG A 290 11.00 29.33 24.70
C ARG A 290 11.01 30.13 23.42
N CYS A 291 9.91 30.08 22.69
CA CYS A 291 9.69 30.87 21.49
C CYS A 291 8.31 31.53 21.61
N LYS A 292 8.29 32.86 21.81
CA LYS A 292 7.04 33.61 21.97
C LYS A 292 6.16 33.51 20.73
N GLU A 293 6.78 33.43 19.56
CA GLU A 293 6.08 33.27 18.30
C GLU A 293 5.44 31.88 18.15
N ASP A 294 6.09 30.80 18.59
CA ASP A 294 5.50 29.45 18.60
C ASP A 294 4.35 29.33 19.61
N GLU A 295 4.53 29.87 20.82
CA GLU A 295 3.49 29.95 21.84
C GLU A 295 2.25 30.70 21.33
N LYS A 296 2.46 31.89 20.73
CA LYS A 296 1.38 32.66 20.10
C LYS A 296 0.76 31.93 18.90
N TYR A 297 1.57 31.20 18.14
CA TYR A 297 1.10 30.45 16.99
C TYR A 297 0.15 29.32 17.40
N LEU A 298 0.51 28.52 18.42
CA LEU A 298 -0.39 27.50 18.97
C LEU A 298 -1.65 28.11 19.60
N GLN A 299 -1.52 29.23 20.30
CA GLN A 299 -2.67 29.98 20.79
C GLN A 299 -3.61 30.40 19.65
N THR A 300 -3.06 30.86 18.52
CA THR A 300 -3.85 31.24 17.34
C THR A 300 -4.58 30.03 16.71
N ILE A 301 -3.98 28.84 16.72
CA ILE A 301 -4.64 27.61 16.27
C ILE A 301 -5.83 27.27 17.18
N MET A 302 -5.68 27.48 18.49
CA MET A 302 -6.77 27.29 19.44
C MET A 302 -7.89 28.31 19.21
N ASP A 303 -7.55 29.60 19.10
CA ASP A 303 -8.50 30.70 18.89
C ASP A 303 -9.27 30.57 17.56
N ALA A 304 -8.71 29.87 16.58
CA ALA A 304 -9.39 29.55 15.32
C ALA A 304 -10.59 28.60 15.49
N ASN A 305 -10.73 27.93 16.63
CA ASN A 305 -11.84 27.07 16.99
C ASN A 305 -12.67 27.69 18.12
N ALA A 306 -13.83 28.24 17.78
CA ALA A 306 -14.72 28.90 18.75
C ALA A 306 -15.37 27.96 19.78
N GLN A 307 -15.28 26.63 19.59
CA GLN A 307 -15.97 25.64 20.43
C GLN A 307 -15.14 25.17 21.64
N SER A 308 -13.84 25.48 21.69
CA SER A 308 -12.96 25.02 22.76
C SER A 308 -12.00 26.12 23.24
N HIS A 309 -11.77 26.16 24.55
CA HIS A 309 -10.76 27.00 25.19
C HIS A 309 -9.46 26.25 25.49
N LYS A 310 -9.29 25.05 24.92
CA LYS A 310 -8.09 24.22 25.07
C LYS A 310 -7.62 23.70 23.72
N LEU A 311 -6.32 23.50 23.62
CA LEU A 311 -5.65 22.79 22.53
C LEU A 311 -5.07 21.48 23.07
N VAL A 312 -5.28 20.35 22.39
CA VAL A 312 -4.65 19.08 22.82
C VAL A 312 -3.45 18.77 21.93
N ILE A 313 -2.29 18.56 22.54
CA ILE A 313 -1.06 18.18 21.84
C ILE A 313 -0.83 16.69 22.05
N PHE A 314 -0.86 15.92 20.96
CA PHE A 314 -0.51 14.51 20.96
C PHE A 314 0.94 14.34 20.51
N ASP A 315 1.82 14.06 21.46
CA ASP A 315 3.17 13.59 21.16
C ASP A 315 3.14 12.08 21.00
N ALA A 316 3.47 11.61 19.80
CA ALA A 316 3.44 10.18 19.50
C ALA A 316 4.44 9.37 20.32
N ARG A 317 5.46 9.99 20.90
CA ARG A 317 6.58 9.31 21.55
C ARG A 317 6.20 8.76 22.91
N GLN A 318 7.07 7.88 23.39
CA GLN A 318 7.18 7.58 24.81
C GLN A 318 7.71 8.81 25.55
N ASN A 319 7.16 9.09 26.74
CA ASN A 319 7.57 10.21 27.58
C ASN A 319 9.10 10.20 27.82
N SER A 320 9.68 9.04 28.16
CA SER A 320 11.12 8.88 28.37
C SER A 320 11.99 9.20 27.14
N VAL A 321 11.47 8.90 25.94
CA VAL A 321 12.12 9.25 24.67
C VAL A 321 12.01 10.75 24.41
N ALA A 322 10.89 11.38 24.75
CA ALA A 322 10.73 12.82 24.65
C ALA A 322 11.70 13.58 25.57
N ASP A 323 11.90 13.11 26.81
CA ASP A 323 12.91 13.65 27.73
C ASP A 323 14.34 13.47 27.19
N THR A 324 14.64 12.31 26.59
CA THR A 324 15.94 12.09 25.95
C THR A 324 16.16 13.05 24.77
N ASN A 325 15.11 13.35 24.00
CA ASN A 325 15.18 14.36 22.94
C ASN A 325 15.36 15.76 23.50
N LYS A 326 14.70 16.09 24.62
CA LYS A 326 14.88 17.36 25.33
C LYS A 326 16.34 17.57 25.71
N ALA A 327 16.99 16.55 26.28
CA ALA A 327 18.42 16.60 26.60
C ALA A 327 19.33 16.84 25.36
N LYS A 328 18.88 16.43 24.17
CA LYS A 328 19.59 16.58 22.89
C LYS A 328 19.23 17.86 22.11
N GLY A 329 18.47 18.78 22.69
CA GLY A 329 18.08 20.03 22.04
C GLY A 329 16.68 20.07 21.42
N GLY A 330 15.97 18.93 21.38
CA GLY A 330 14.54 18.86 21.04
C GLY A 330 13.66 19.11 22.26
N GLY A 331 12.52 18.42 22.39
CA GLY A 331 11.69 18.49 23.59
C GLY A 331 10.20 18.40 23.30
N TYR A 332 9.40 18.98 24.16
CA TYR A 332 7.94 19.02 24.10
C TYR A 332 7.42 20.29 24.79
N GLU A 333 6.17 20.64 24.52
CA GLU A 333 5.46 21.80 25.02
C GLU A 333 5.13 21.63 26.51
N SER A 334 5.73 22.45 27.38
CA SER A 334 5.44 22.42 28.83
C SER A 334 4.17 23.21 29.17
N GLU A 335 3.41 22.74 30.17
CA GLU A 335 2.20 23.44 30.65
C GLU A 335 2.49 24.89 31.08
N SER A 336 3.69 25.17 31.59
CA SER A 336 4.13 26.52 31.99
C SER A 336 4.34 27.48 30.81
N ALA A 337 4.74 26.96 29.64
CA ALA A 337 4.96 27.76 28.44
C ALA A 337 3.70 27.84 27.57
N TYR A 338 2.87 26.79 27.61
CA TYR A 338 1.65 26.65 26.81
C TYR A 338 0.44 26.40 27.74
N PRO A 339 -0.04 27.42 28.48
CA PRO A 339 -1.00 27.23 29.57
C PRO A 339 -2.37 26.70 29.14
N ASN A 340 -2.76 26.88 27.88
CA ASN A 340 -4.03 26.39 27.33
C ASN A 340 -3.85 25.09 26.51
N ALA A 341 -2.65 24.51 26.51
CA ALA A 341 -2.35 23.27 25.82
C ALA A 341 -2.27 22.09 26.80
N GLU A 342 -2.95 21.00 26.48
CA GLU A 342 -2.88 19.73 27.20
C GLU A 342 -1.99 18.75 26.41
N LEU A 343 -0.84 18.38 26.97
CA LEU A 343 0.10 17.45 26.32
C LEU A 343 -0.21 16.00 26.70
N MET A 344 -0.34 15.14 25.70
CA MET A 344 -0.57 13.70 25.86
C MET A 344 0.49 12.89 25.10
N PHE A 345 1.20 12.01 25.81
CA PHE A 345 2.08 11.02 25.21
C PHE A 345 1.28 9.79 24.76
N LEU A 346 1.54 9.31 23.54
CA LEU A 346 0.90 8.12 22.97
C LEU A 346 1.75 6.85 23.11
N GLU A 347 2.98 6.98 23.60
CA GLU A 347 3.88 5.86 23.91
C GLU A 347 4.31 5.00 22.70
N ILE A 348 4.18 5.51 21.48
CA ILE A 348 4.55 4.77 20.26
C ILE A 348 6.07 4.77 20.10
N HIS A 349 6.64 3.57 20.01
CA HIS A 349 8.08 3.35 19.92
C HIS A 349 8.67 3.82 18.57
N ASN A 350 10.00 3.92 18.50
CA ASN A 350 10.71 4.43 17.33
C ASN A 350 10.88 3.40 16.20
N ILE A 351 11.46 3.85 15.09
CA ILE A 351 11.66 3.06 13.86
C ILE A 351 12.46 1.77 14.07
N HIS A 352 13.39 1.73 15.02
CA HIS A 352 14.24 0.57 15.27
C HIS A 352 13.46 -0.57 15.93
N VAL A 353 12.57 -0.22 16.86
CA VAL A 353 11.68 -1.18 17.51
C VAL A 353 10.72 -1.79 16.50
N MET A 354 10.17 -0.97 15.57
CA MET A 354 9.28 -1.46 14.52
C MET A 354 9.99 -2.41 13.54
N ARG A 355 11.23 -2.09 13.17
CA ARG A 355 12.06 -2.97 12.33
C ARG A 355 12.28 -4.33 13.01
N GLU A 356 12.65 -4.31 14.29
CA GLU A 356 12.93 -5.52 15.04
C GLU A 356 11.67 -6.38 15.22
N SER A 357 10.52 -5.74 15.46
CA SER A 357 9.23 -6.43 15.54
C SER A 357 8.88 -7.16 14.24
N LEU A 358 9.01 -6.50 13.09
CA LEU A 358 8.78 -7.15 11.79
C LEU A 358 9.79 -8.26 11.49
N ARG A 359 11.06 -8.09 11.89
CA ARG A 359 12.09 -9.13 11.75
C ARG A 359 11.68 -10.40 12.48
N LYS A 360 11.26 -10.28 13.75
CA LYS A 360 10.75 -11.40 14.55
C LYS A 360 9.49 -12.01 13.92
N LEU A 361 8.58 -11.18 13.41
CA LEU A 361 7.39 -11.66 12.72
C LEU A 361 7.74 -12.49 11.49
N LYS A 362 8.70 -12.04 10.67
CA LYS A 362 9.18 -12.80 9.51
C LYS A 362 9.72 -14.18 9.90
N GLU A 363 10.45 -14.28 11.00
CA GLU A 363 11.05 -15.54 11.46
C GLU A 363 10.02 -16.58 11.87
N ILE A 364 8.87 -16.17 12.42
CA ILE A 364 7.84 -17.10 12.87
C ILE A 364 6.84 -17.49 11.76
N VAL A 365 6.75 -16.71 10.68
CA VAL A 365 5.80 -16.97 9.58
C VAL A 365 6.43 -17.64 8.35
N TYR A 366 7.75 -17.55 8.19
CA TYR A 366 8.46 -18.10 7.03
C TYR A 366 9.81 -18.73 7.41
N PRO A 367 10.15 -19.94 6.90
CA PRO A 367 9.39 -20.73 5.92
C PRO A 367 8.29 -21.60 6.52
N SER A 368 8.40 -21.97 7.80
CA SER A 368 7.51 -22.92 8.46
C SER A 368 6.93 -22.31 9.72
N ILE A 369 5.66 -22.58 9.98
CA ILE A 369 4.94 -22.11 11.17
C ILE A 369 4.96 -23.23 12.22
N ASP A 370 5.33 -22.88 13.45
CA ASP A 370 5.11 -23.73 14.62
C ASP A 370 3.67 -23.57 15.11
N GLU A 371 2.80 -24.48 14.69
CA GLU A 371 1.36 -24.45 15.01
C GLU A 371 1.10 -24.56 16.52
N ALA A 372 1.92 -25.34 17.25
CA ALA A 372 1.72 -25.58 18.68
C ALA A 372 2.01 -24.32 19.52
N ARG A 373 2.88 -23.44 19.03
CA ARG A 373 3.28 -22.19 19.70
C ARG A 373 2.86 -20.93 18.94
N TRP A 374 1.94 -21.05 17.99
CA TRP A 374 1.56 -19.96 17.08
C TRP A 374 1.23 -18.66 17.82
N LEU A 375 0.27 -18.70 18.75
CA LEU A 375 -0.19 -17.51 19.47
C LEU A 375 0.92 -16.88 20.33
N SER A 376 1.69 -17.70 21.06
CA SER A 376 2.82 -17.20 21.87
C SER A 376 3.94 -16.63 21.01
N ASN A 377 4.20 -17.23 19.84
CA ASN A 377 5.21 -16.74 18.92
C ASN A 377 4.78 -15.39 18.34
N VAL A 378 3.53 -15.25 17.89
CA VAL A 378 2.97 -13.97 17.41
C VAL A 378 3.06 -12.89 18.50
N ASP A 379 2.65 -13.20 19.72
CA ASP A 379 2.72 -12.27 20.86
C ASP A 379 4.16 -11.79 21.13
N SER A 380 5.14 -12.70 21.07
CA SER A 380 6.57 -12.38 21.31
C SER A 380 7.19 -11.40 20.28
N THR A 381 6.53 -11.20 19.14
CA THR A 381 6.94 -10.20 18.13
C THR A 381 6.52 -8.78 18.53
N HIS A 382 5.50 -8.66 19.37
CA HIS A 382 4.78 -7.43 19.70
C HIS A 382 4.19 -6.68 18.49
N TRP A 383 4.10 -7.31 17.30
CA TRP A 383 3.63 -6.62 16.10
C TRP A 383 2.20 -6.08 16.28
N LEU A 384 1.28 -6.94 16.73
CA LEU A 384 -0.12 -6.56 16.99
C LEU A 384 -0.25 -5.53 18.12
N GLU A 385 0.66 -5.56 19.10
CA GLU A 385 0.69 -4.55 20.15
C GLU A 385 1.04 -3.17 19.57
N TYR A 386 2.00 -3.07 18.66
CA TYR A 386 2.32 -1.80 18.01
C TYR A 386 1.21 -1.32 17.07
N ILE A 387 0.51 -2.23 16.36
CA ILE A 387 -0.70 -1.89 15.59
C ILE A 387 -1.81 -1.35 16.52
N ARG A 388 -2.03 -2.01 17.67
CA ARG A 388 -2.98 -1.55 18.70
C ARG A 388 -2.65 -0.15 19.20
N MET A 389 -1.39 0.13 19.51
CA MET A 389 -0.96 1.45 19.99
C MET A 389 -1.24 2.55 18.96
N LEU A 390 -0.98 2.30 17.68
CA LEU A 390 -1.27 3.24 16.60
C LEU A 390 -2.77 3.51 16.46
N LEU A 391 -3.59 2.46 16.41
CA LEU A 391 -5.05 2.59 16.33
C LEU A 391 -5.62 3.30 17.56
N ALA A 392 -5.16 2.95 18.77
CA ALA A 392 -5.59 3.60 20.00
C ALA A 392 -5.22 5.09 20.02
N GLY A 393 -4.03 5.45 19.56
CA GLY A 393 -3.61 6.84 19.41
C GLY A 393 -4.49 7.61 18.42
N ALA A 394 -4.76 7.03 17.25
CA ALA A 394 -5.62 7.63 16.24
C ALA A 394 -7.09 7.78 16.72
N VAL A 395 -7.64 6.79 17.44
CA VAL A 395 -8.96 6.86 18.06
C VAL A 395 -9.03 8.01 19.06
N ARG A 396 -8.00 8.21 19.90
CA ARG A 396 -7.95 9.34 20.85
C ARG A 396 -7.94 10.69 20.13
N ILE A 397 -7.22 10.80 19.01
CA ILE A 397 -7.19 12.00 18.18
C ILE A 397 -8.57 12.26 17.58
N ALA A 398 -9.19 11.25 16.96
CA ALA A 398 -10.51 11.34 16.35
C ALA A 398 -11.59 11.69 17.38
N ASP A 399 -11.57 11.08 18.57
CA ASP A 399 -12.50 11.36 19.66
C ASP A 399 -12.39 12.81 20.19
N LYS A 400 -11.17 13.36 20.32
CA LYS A 400 -11.00 14.77 20.73
C LYS A 400 -11.57 15.75 19.71
N ILE A 401 -11.49 15.40 18.42
CA ILE A 401 -12.04 16.21 17.33
C ILE A 401 -13.57 16.08 17.26
N GLU A 402 -14.09 14.86 17.22
CA GLU A 402 -15.51 14.58 17.01
C GLU A 402 -16.34 14.77 18.29
N SER A 403 -15.98 14.12 19.40
CA SER A 403 -16.73 14.22 20.65
C SER A 403 -16.35 15.48 21.43
N GLY A 404 -15.04 15.78 21.48
CA GLY A 404 -14.51 16.90 22.23
C GLY A 404 -14.61 18.26 21.53
N LYS A 405 -14.92 18.29 20.24
CA LYS A 405 -14.94 19.49 19.38
C LYS A 405 -13.68 20.37 19.57
N THR A 406 -12.55 19.73 19.87
CA THR A 406 -11.30 20.37 20.30
C THR A 406 -10.23 20.18 19.23
N SER A 407 -9.55 21.27 18.86
CA SER A 407 -8.43 21.20 17.93
C SER A 407 -7.23 20.48 18.55
N VAL A 408 -6.46 19.81 17.71
CA VAL A 408 -5.32 19.00 18.12
C VAL A 408 -4.06 19.31 17.31
N VAL A 409 -2.91 19.18 17.96
CA VAL A 409 -1.59 19.21 17.32
C VAL A 409 -0.98 17.83 17.47
N VAL A 410 -0.59 17.20 16.36
CA VAL A 410 0.04 15.88 16.35
C VAL A 410 1.49 16.01 15.94
N HIS A 411 2.42 15.55 16.78
CA HIS A 411 3.83 15.53 16.43
C HIS A 411 4.55 14.31 17.00
N CYS A 412 5.82 14.18 16.63
CA CYS A 412 6.77 13.25 17.23
C CYS A 412 8.13 13.94 17.24
N SER A 413 9.25 13.22 17.08
CA SER A 413 10.57 13.84 16.90
C SER A 413 10.63 14.67 15.62
N ASP A 414 10.60 14.04 14.44
CA ASP A 414 10.76 14.73 13.16
C ASP A 414 9.43 15.04 12.44
N GLY A 415 8.30 14.45 12.87
CA GLY A 415 6.99 14.79 12.30
C GLY A 415 6.67 14.14 10.92
N TRP A 416 7.39 13.09 10.51
CA TRP A 416 7.19 12.42 9.20
C TRP A 416 6.95 10.89 9.27
N ASP A 417 7.09 10.26 10.45
CA ASP A 417 6.85 8.81 10.63
C ASP A 417 5.53 8.60 11.39
N ARG A 418 5.59 8.52 12.73
CA ARG A 418 4.42 8.34 13.60
C ARG A 418 3.34 9.40 13.42
N THR A 419 3.76 10.64 13.17
CA THR A 419 2.82 11.73 12.88
C THR A 419 2.00 11.45 11.62
N ALA A 420 2.62 10.95 10.54
CA ALA A 420 1.90 10.61 9.31
C ALA A 420 0.94 9.43 9.53
N GLN A 421 1.34 8.43 10.32
CA GLN A 421 0.47 7.31 10.72
C GLN A 421 -0.77 7.83 11.46
N LEU A 422 -0.57 8.65 12.49
CA LEU A 422 -1.64 9.14 13.35
C LEU A 422 -2.61 10.09 12.65
N THR A 423 -2.10 11.07 11.89
CA THR A 423 -2.98 12.01 11.17
C THR A 423 -3.79 11.29 10.10
N SER A 424 -3.17 10.37 9.35
CA SER A 424 -3.85 9.62 8.30
C SER A 424 -4.93 8.70 8.86
N LEU A 425 -4.64 7.98 9.94
CA LEU A 425 -5.61 7.07 10.58
C LEU A 425 -6.78 7.84 11.19
N ALA A 426 -6.51 8.96 11.89
CA ALA A 426 -7.58 9.81 12.43
C ALA A 426 -8.45 10.39 11.31
N MET A 427 -7.86 10.83 10.20
CA MET A 427 -8.62 11.31 9.04
C MET A 427 -9.47 10.22 8.38
N LEU A 428 -9.00 8.98 8.30
CA LEU A 428 -9.83 7.86 7.82
C LEU A 428 -11.01 7.59 8.73
N MET A 429 -10.84 7.74 10.04
CA MET A 429 -11.91 7.62 11.02
C MET A 429 -12.94 8.73 10.85
N LEU A 430 -12.50 9.98 10.64
CA LEU A 430 -13.36 11.16 10.63
C LEU A 430 -14.03 11.45 9.27
N ASP A 431 -13.33 11.25 8.15
CA ASP A 431 -13.75 11.73 6.84
C ASP A 431 -13.94 10.57 5.86
N SER A 432 -15.20 10.32 5.48
CA SER A 432 -15.56 9.23 4.58
C SER A 432 -14.98 9.39 3.17
N TYR A 433 -14.61 10.60 2.75
CA TYR A 433 -13.93 10.81 1.47
C TYR A 433 -12.66 9.98 1.38
N TYR A 434 -11.84 9.96 2.42
CA TYR A 434 -10.58 9.21 2.42
C TYR A 434 -10.75 7.69 2.42
N ARG A 435 -11.97 7.19 2.59
CA ARG A 435 -12.31 5.75 2.49
C ARG A 435 -12.70 5.33 1.08
N THR A 436 -12.86 6.27 0.16
CA THR A 436 -12.97 6.00 -1.28
C THR A 436 -11.60 5.64 -1.86
N ILE A 437 -11.55 4.91 -2.99
CA ILE A 437 -10.30 4.60 -3.70
C ILE A 437 -9.56 5.90 -4.01
N LYS A 438 -10.26 6.88 -4.60
CA LYS A 438 -9.66 8.18 -4.95
C LYS A 438 -9.20 8.95 -3.71
N GLY A 439 -10.04 9.03 -2.68
CA GLY A 439 -9.70 9.75 -1.46
C GLY A 439 -8.54 9.12 -0.71
N PHE A 440 -8.42 7.80 -0.68
CA PHE A 440 -7.28 7.11 -0.07
C PHE A 440 -5.97 7.39 -0.82
N GLN A 441 -6.02 7.45 -2.16
CA GLN A 441 -4.87 7.88 -2.97
C GLN A 441 -4.47 9.32 -2.63
N VAL A 442 -5.44 10.23 -2.52
CA VAL A 442 -5.20 11.62 -2.09
C VAL A 442 -4.63 11.69 -0.67
N LEU A 443 -5.12 10.86 0.25
CA LEU A 443 -4.60 10.79 1.62
C LEU A 443 -3.12 10.41 1.63
N ILE A 444 -2.71 9.41 0.82
CA ILE A 444 -1.31 9.00 0.69
C ILE A 444 -0.48 10.11 0.04
N GLU A 445 -0.93 10.66 -1.08
CA GLU A 445 -0.20 11.74 -1.77
C GLU A 445 -0.02 12.97 -0.88
N LYS A 446 -1.02 13.30 -0.06
CA LYS A 446 -0.96 14.39 0.90
C LYS A 446 -0.11 14.05 2.13
N GLU A 447 -0.57 13.16 2.99
CA GLU A 447 0.01 12.99 4.34
C GLU A 447 1.34 12.25 4.38
N TRP A 448 1.62 11.47 3.35
CA TRP A 448 2.83 10.65 3.30
C TRP A 448 3.82 11.23 2.31
N ILE A 449 3.41 11.44 1.06
CA ILE A 449 4.33 11.85 -0.01
C ILE A 449 4.64 13.35 0.11
N SER A 450 3.64 14.24 0.04
CA SER A 450 3.88 15.68 0.05
C SER A 450 4.42 16.17 1.39
N PHE A 451 3.96 15.57 2.50
CA PHE A 451 4.46 15.85 3.85
C PHE A 451 5.80 15.18 4.19
N GLY A 452 6.44 14.48 3.26
CA GLY A 452 7.85 14.10 3.35
C GLY A 452 8.14 12.90 4.25
N HIS A 453 7.27 11.89 4.26
CA HIS A 453 7.67 10.56 4.72
C HIS A 453 8.84 10.07 3.85
N ARG A 454 9.92 9.64 4.50
CA ARG A 454 11.20 9.35 3.84
C ARG A 454 11.19 7.97 3.18
N PHE A 455 10.31 7.75 2.20
CA PHE A 455 10.09 6.44 1.56
C PHE A 455 11.39 5.81 1.05
N ALA A 456 12.20 6.56 0.29
CA ALA A 456 13.46 6.04 -0.26
C ALA A 456 14.39 5.51 0.83
N LEU A 457 14.51 6.24 1.94
CA LEU A 457 15.34 5.84 3.07
C LEU A 457 14.72 4.69 3.89
N ARG A 458 13.42 4.77 4.21
CA ARG A 458 12.72 3.77 5.04
C ARG A 458 12.64 2.40 4.37
N VAL A 459 12.59 2.38 3.04
CA VAL A 459 12.54 1.16 2.23
C VAL A 459 13.93 0.71 1.73
N GLY A 460 14.85 1.65 1.51
CA GLY A 460 16.14 1.37 0.86
C GLY A 460 15.96 0.94 -0.59
N HIS A 461 15.34 1.78 -1.41
CA HIS A 461 15.12 1.49 -2.83
C HIS A 461 16.44 1.40 -3.58
N GLY A 462 16.74 0.25 -4.18
CA GLY A 462 17.94 0.03 -4.98
C GLY A 462 19.29 0.25 -4.26
N ASP A 463 19.28 0.23 -2.94
CA ASP A 463 20.48 0.35 -2.10
C ASP A 463 20.85 -1.01 -1.48
N GLY A 464 22.09 -1.43 -1.68
CA GLY A 464 22.67 -2.67 -1.18
C GLY A 464 22.97 -2.68 0.32
N ASN A 465 22.93 -1.53 1.00
CA ASN A 465 23.14 -1.46 2.45
C ASN A 465 21.92 -1.95 3.26
N HIS A 466 21.70 -3.26 3.27
CA HIS A 466 20.59 -3.89 3.97
C HIS A 466 20.60 -3.70 5.50
N ALA A 467 21.74 -3.34 6.08
CA ALA A 467 21.91 -3.13 7.52
C ALA A 467 21.62 -1.68 7.97
N ASP A 468 21.22 -0.79 7.05
CA ASP A 468 20.91 0.60 7.36
C ASP A 468 19.86 0.70 8.48
N ALA A 469 20.27 1.39 9.56
CA ALA A 469 19.47 1.58 10.75
C ALA A 469 18.25 2.49 10.52
N ASP A 470 18.17 3.20 9.40
CA ASP A 470 17.01 4.02 9.04
C ASP A 470 15.90 3.25 8.30
N ARG A 471 16.14 2.01 7.86
CA ARG A 471 15.10 1.16 7.25
C ARG A 471 14.10 0.71 8.31
N SER A 472 12.80 0.88 8.02
CA SER A 472 11.73 0.57 8.97
C SER A 472 10.34 0.50 8.31
N PRO A 473 9.45 -0.41 8.75
CA PRO A 473 8.17 -0.69 8.10
C PRO A 473 7.03 0.27 8.49
N ILE A 474 7.31 1.57 8.55
CA ILE A 474 6.35 2.58 9.06
C ILE A 474 5.10 2.67 8.18
N PHE A 475 5.27 2.74 6.86
CA PHE A 475 4.13 2.76 5.93
C PHE A 475 3.39 1.41 5.89
N LEU A 476 4.10 0.29 6.04
CA LEU A 476 3.48 -1.03 6.16
C LEU A 476 2.58 -1.13 7.39
N GLN A 477 3.02 -0.62 8.55
CA GLN A 477 2.18 -0.57 9.75
C GLN A 477 0.92 0.28 9.56
N PHE A 478 1.02 1.39 8.81
CA PHE A 478 -0.15 2.18 8.47
C PHE A 478 -1.15 1.37 7.63
N ILE A 479 -0.68 0.70 6.57
CA ILE A 479 -1.55 -0.11 5.72
C ILE A 479 -2.16 -1.30 6.49
N ASP A 480 -1.41 -1.92 7.42
CA ASP A 480 -1.95 -2.93 8.34
C ASP A 480 -3.07 -2.33 9.20
N CYS A 481 -2.86 -1.16 9.85
CA CYS A 481 -3.93 -0.48 10.60
C CYS A 481 -5.18 -0.18 9.73
N VAL A 482 -4.99 0.18 8.46
CA VAL A 482 -6.11 0.37 7.51
C VAL A 482 -6.82 -0.96 7.26
N TRP A 483 -6.08 -2.05 7.05
CA TRP A 483 -6.64 -3.39 6.92
C TRP A 483 -7.43 -3.80 8.18
N GLN A 484 -6.93 -3.53 9.40
CA GLN A 484 -7.70 -3.79 10.63
C GLN A 484 -9.05 -3.04 10.63
N MET A 485 -9.09 -1.80 10.13
CA MET A 485 -10.35 -1.05 10.01
C MET A 485 -11.28 -1.64 8.94
N THR A 486 -10.76 -2.10 7.79
CA THR A 486 -11.62 -2.75 6.77
C THR A 486 -12.20 -4.07 7.27
N ARG A 487 -11.50 -4.78 8.17
CA ARG A 487 -12.01 -5.98 8.85
C ARG A 487 -13.15 -5.66 9.81
N GLN A 488 -13.00 -4.60 10.61
CA GLN A 488 -14.03 -4.19 11.59
C GLN A 488 -15.22 -3.47 10.95
N PHE A 489 -15.03 -2.81 9.79
CA PHE A 489 -16.06 -2.07 9.06
C PHE A 489 -16.14 -2.48 7.58
N PRO A 490 -16.67 -3.69 7.27
CA PRO A 490 -16.61 -4.28 5.93
C PRO A 490 -17.28 -3.48 4.80
N SER A 491 -18.20 -2.57 5.12
CA SER A 491 -18.92 -1.73 4.15
C SER A 491 -18.43 -0.29 4.10
N ALA A 492 -17.48 0.12 4.94
CA ALA A 492 -17.12 1.54 5.09
C ALA A 492 -16.03 2.01 4.11
N PHE A 493 -15.34 1.09 3.45
CA PHE A 493 -14.25 1.38 2.52
C PHE A 493 -14.59 0.90 1.10
N GLU A 494 -14.37 1.77 0.12
CA GLU A 494 -14.61 1.47 -1.30
C GLU A 494 -13.60 0.47 -1.86
N PHE A 495 -12.40 0.44 -1.29
CA PHE A 495 -11.35 -0.47 -1.72
C PHE A 495 -11.38 -1.81 -0.96
N ASN A 496 -10.94 -2.86 -1.62
CA ASN A 496 -10.79 -4.20 -1.06
C ASN A 496 -9.36 -4.46 -0.56
N GLU A 497 -9.11 -5.68 -0.06
CA GLU A 497 -7.79 -6.09 0.43
C GLU A 497 -6.71 -6.13 -0.67
N LEU A 498 -7.08 -6.50 -1.90
CA LEU A 498 -6.13 -6.56 -3.02
C LEU A 498 -5.53 -5.18 -3.32
N PHE A 499 -6.31 -4.11 -3.18
CA PHE A 499 -5.81 -2.74 -3.31
C PHE A 499 -4.69 -2.43 -2.32
N LEU A 500 -4.87 -2.79 -1.04
CA LEU A 500 -3.87 -2.58 0.01
C LEU A 500 -2.60 -3.41 -0.23
N ILE A 501 -2.76 -4.67 -0.62
CA ILE A 501 -1.63 -5.56 -0.96
C ILE A 501 -0.86 -5.00 -2.17
N THR A 502 -1.58 -4.54 -3.20
CA THR A 502 -0.99 -3.96 -4.43
C THR A 502 -0.16 -2.71 -4.12
N ILE A 503 -0.64 -1.86 -3.22
CA ILE A 503 0.13 -0.70 -2.72
C ILE A 503 1.45 -1.17 -2.08
N LEU A 504 1.42 -2.20 -1.23
CA LEU A 504 2.61 -2.72 -0.55
C LEU A 504 3.58 -3.46 -1.49
N ASP A 505 3.08 -4.15 -2.51
CA ASP A 505 3.94 -4.76 -3.53
C ASP A 505 4.68 -3.67 -4.32
N HIS A 506 3.97 -2.61 -4.68
CA HIS A 506 4.55 -1.51 -5.44
C HIS A 506 5.33 -0.50 -4.60
N LEU A 507 5.19 -0.53 -3.27
CA LEU A 507 6.11 0.13 -2.34
C LEU A 507 7.55 -0.34 -2.54
N TYR A 508 7.74 -1.64 -2.83
CA TYR A 508 9.06 -2.25 -2.98
C TYR A 508 9.50 -2.41 -4.44
N SER A 509 8.56 -2.63 -5.36
CA SER A 509 8.89 -3.01 -6.75
C SER A 509 9.77 -2.02 -7.51
N CYS A 510 9.67 -0.72 -7.19
CA CYS A 510 10.24 0.38 -7.99
C CYS A 510 9.81 0.36 -9.46
N LEU A 511 8.62 -0.18 -9.77
CA LEU A 511 8.01 -0.11 -11.10
C LEU A 511 7.42 1.29 -11.37
N PHE A 512 6.84 1.90 -10.34
CA PHE A 512 6.21 3.22 -10.38
C PHE A 512 7.03 4.25 -9.59
N GLY A 513 6.89 5.52 -9.95
CA GLY A 513 7.53 6.62 -9.23
C GLY A 513 6.85 7.02 -7.91
N THR A 514 5.65 6.50 -7.64
CA THR A 514 4.77 6.97 -6.54
C THR A 514 5.46 6.97 -5.18
N PHE A 515 6.27 5.97 -4.85
CA PHE A 515 6.93 5.87 -3.55
C PHE A 515 8.44 6.17 -3.60
N LEU A 516 8.94 6.83 -4.66
CA LEU A 516 10.35 7.21 -4.75
C LEU A 516 10.63 8.55 -4.03
N CYS A 517 11.92 8.81 -3.77
CA CYS A 517 12.43 9.99 -3.04
C CYS A 517 11.93 10.08 -1.58
N ASN A 518 12.30 11.15 -0.88
CA ASN A 518 11.96 11.36 0.54
C ASN A 518 11.04 12.56 0.80
N CYS A 519 10.92 13.50 -0.14
CA CYS A 519 10.01 14.64 -0.01
C CYS A 519 9.58 15.20 -1.37
N GLU A 520 8.57 16.08 -1.36
CA GLU A 520 8.06 16.73 -2.58
C GLU A 520 9.15 17.50 -3.35
N GLN A 521 10.05 18.21 -2.64
CA GLN A 521 11.15 18.94 -3.28
C GLN A 521 12.08 18.00 -4.07
N GLU A 522 12.47 16.86 -3.50
CA GLU A 522 13.31 15.87 -4.19
C GLU A 522 12.60 15.33 -5.43
N ARG A 523 11.29 15.04 -5.33
CA ARG A 523 10.49 14.53 -6.46
C ARG A 523 10.37 15.54 -7.60
N PHE A 524 10.32 16.83 -7.27
CA PHE A 524 10.36 17.90 -8.26
C PHE A 524 11.73 17.97 -8.94
N LYS A 525 12.82 17.91 -8.18
CA LYS A 525 14.20 17.93 -8.72
C LYS A 525 14.49 16.73 -9.63
N GLU A 526 13.94 15.57 -9.32
CA GLU A 526 14.12 14.33 -10.11
C GLU A 526 13.10 14.18 -11.25
N ASP A 527 12.20 15.17 -11.43
CA ASP A 527 11.15 15.16 -12.46
C ASP A 527 10.28 13.89 -12.42
N ILE A 528 9.97 13.38 -11.22
CA ILE A 528 9.27 12.10 -11.03
C ILE A 528 7.95 12.05 -11.81
N HIS A 529 7.17 13.13 -11.78
CA HIS A 529 5.84 13.22 -12.41
C HIS A 529 5.87 13.15 -13.95
N THR A 530 7.01 13.45 -14.58
CA THR A 530 7.16 13.47 -16.04
C THR A 530 8.00 12.30 -16.56
N ARG A 531 8.92 11.78 -15.73
CA ARG A 531 9.86 10.71 -16.09
C ARG A 531 9.45 9.32 -15.64
N THR A 532 8.41 9.19 -14.82
CA THR A 532 7.93 7.91 -14.31
C THR A 532 6.42 7.79 -14.38
N VAL A 533 5.91 6.56 -14.26
CA VAL A 533 4.47 6.29 -14.20
C VAL A 533 4.01 6.28 -12.74
N SER A 534 2.81 6.82 -12.48
CA SER A 534 2.14 6.74 -11.18
C SER A 534 1.49 5.37 -10.98
N LEU A 535 1.59 4.81 -9.79
CA LEU A 535 0.82 3.61 -9.38
C LEU A 535 -0.68 3.82 -9.57
N TRP A 536 -1.17 5.05 -9.35
CA TRP A 536 -2.59 5.37 -9.48
C TRP A 536 -3.06 5.31 -10.92
N SER A 537 -2.17 5.52 -11.90
CA SER A 537 -2.48 5.32 -13.32
C SER A 537 -2.88 3.86 -13.60
N TYR A 538 -2.13 2.93 -13.01
CA TYR A 538 -2.40 1.49 -13.11
C TYR A 538 -3.68 1.12 -12.37
N ILE A 539 -3.80 1.49 -11.09
CA ILE A 539 -4.97 1.13 -10.27
C ILE A 539 -6.27 1.66 -10.87
N ASN A 540 -6.29 2.95 -11.24
CA ASN A 540 -7.51 3.60 -11.74
C ASN A 540 -7.89 3.17 -13.17
N SER A 541 -7.04 2.40 -13.85
CA SER A 541 -7.38 1.81 -15.15
C SER A 541 -8.19 0.50 -15.04
N GLN A 542 -8.33 -0.05 -13.83
CA GLN A 542 -9.00 -1.34 -13.58
C GLN A 542 -9.66 -1.37 -12.19
N LEU A 543 -10.48 -0.37 -11.88
CA LEU A 543 -11.10 -0.19 -10.57
C LEU A 543 -11.91 -1.39 -10.08
N ASP A 544 -12.50 -2.19 -10.98
CA ASP A 544 -13.29 -3.37 -10.62
C ASP A 544 -12.49 -4.43 -9.84
N GLU A 545 -11.17 -4.53 -10.06
CA GLU A 545 -10.30 -5.45 -9.32
C GLU A 545 -10.11 -5.01 -7.85
N PHE A 546 -10.23 -3.72 -7.61
CA PHE A 546 -9.89 -3.07 -6.34
C PHE A 546 -11.10 -2.64 -5.54
N SER A 547 -12.30 -2.73 -6.13
CA SER A 547 -13.53 -2.25 -5.52
C SER A 547 -14.13 -3.29 -4.57
N ASN A 548 -14.72 -2.79 -3.49
CA ASN A 548 -15.47 -3.55 -2.51
C ASN A 548 -16.96 -3.52 -2.87
N PRO A 549 -17.58 -4.66 -3.25
CA PRO A 549 -18.99 -4.72 -3.61
C PRO A 549 -19.94 -4.34 -2.47
N PHE A 550 -19.49 -4.42 -1.22
CA PHE A 550 -20.27 -4.08 -0.03
C PHE A 550 -20.15 -2.62 0.39
N PHE A 551 -19.39 -1.80 -0.34
CA PHE A 551 -19.19 -0.40 0.00
C PHE A 551 -20.51 0.37 0.01
N VAL A 552 -20.74 1.09 1.11
CA VAL A 552 -21.82 2.04 1.31
C VAL A 552 -21.21 3.36 1.74
N ASN A 553 -21.48 4.41 0.98
CA ASN A 553 -21.02 5.76 1.32
C ASN A 553 -21.96 6.37 2.38
N TYR A 554 -21.62 6.18 3.66
CA TYR A 554 -22.24 6.92 4.76
C TYR A 554 -21.51 8.26 4.92
N GLU A 555 -22.07 9.31 4.34
CA GLU A 555 -21.53 10.66 4.51
C GLU A 555 -21.47 11.04 5.99
N ASN A 556 -20.32 11.58 6.42
CA ASN A 556 -20.07 12.09 7.77
C ASN A 556 -20.18 11.05 8.91
N HIS A 557 -20.19 9.75 8.62
CA HIS A 557 -20.16 8.73 9.67
C HIS A 557 -18.74 8.47 10.18
N VAL A 558 -18.47 8.80 11.44
CA VAL A 558 -17.17 8.56 12.09
C VAL A 558 -16.99 7.09 12.48
N LEU A 559 -15.82 6.52 12.22
CA LEU A 559 -15.47 5.15 12.61
C LEU A 559 -14.61 5.14 13.88
N TYR A 560 -15.00 4.31 14.86
CA TYR A 560 -14.20 4.06 16.05
C TYR A 560 -13.79 2.58 16.12
N PRO A 561 -12.65 2.19 15.52
CA PRO A 561 -12.18 0.82 15.63
C PRO A 561 -11.84 0.47 17.09
N VAL A 562 -12.10 -0.78 17.44
CA VAL A 562 -11.72 -1.33 18.74
C VAL A 562 -10.24 -1.66 18.73
N ALA A 563 -9.44 -0.78 19.37
CA ALA A 563 -8.00 -0.95 19.52
C ALA A 563 -7.64 -1.89 20.70
N SER A 564 -8.08 -3.15 20.61
CA SER A 564 -7.79 -4.21 21.59
C SER A 564 -7.12 -5.39 20.89
N LEU A 565 -6.13 -6.03 21.54
CA LEU A 565 -5.50 -7.25 21.01
C LEU A 565 -6.51 -8.36 20.70
N SER A 566 -7.65 -8.40 21.41
CA SER A 566 -8.72 -9.37 21.16
C SER A 566 -9.54 -9.12 19.89
N HIS A 567 -9.38 -7.95 19.26
CA HIS A 567 -10.11 -7.53 18.05
C HIS A 567 -9.18 -7.29 16.86
N LEU A 568 -7.86 -7.38 17.07
CA LEU A 568 -6.88 -7.28 16.01
C LEU A 568 -6.50 -8.68 15.53
N GLU A 569 -6.36 -8.82 14.23
CA GLU A 569 -5.98 -10.07 13.59
C GLU A 569 -4.57 -9.95 12.99
N LEU A 570 -3.80 -11.03 12.93
CA LEU A 570 -2.61 -11.04 12.08
C LEU A 570 -3.07 -11.05 10.62
N TRP A 571 -2.54 -10.14 9.80
CA TRP A 571 -2.86 -10.08 8.38
C TRP A 571 -2.23 -11.23 7.58
N VAL A 572 -2.83 -12.42 7.70
CA VAL A 572 -2.35 -13.69 7.11
C VAL A 572 -2.17 -13.57 5.59
N ASN A 573 -3.11 -12.92 4.91
CA ASN A 573 -3.10 -12.74 3.45
C ASN A 573 -1.97 -11.84 2.94
N TYR A 574 -1.27 -11.11 3.81
CA TYR A 574 -0.05 -10.40 3.47
C TYR A 574 1.20 -11.09 4.03
N TYR A 575 1.24 -11.32 5.35
CA TYR A 575 2.44 -11.81 6.03
C TYR A 575 2.77 -13.28 5.74
N VAL A 576 1.77 -14.11 5.41
CA VAL A 576 1.89 -15.56 5.25
C VAL A 576 1.57 -16.01 3.82
N ARG A 577 1.34 -15.06 2.90
CA ARG A 577 0.83 -15.30 1.53
C ARG A 577 1.68 -16.22 0.66
N TRP A 578 2.94 -16.47 1.04
CA TRP A 578 3.84 -17.36 0.30
C TRP A 578 3.67 -18.84 0.65
N ASN A 579 3.02 -19.16 1.78
CA ASN A 579 2.75 -20.54 2.16
C ASN A 579 1.50 -21.07 1.43
N PRO A 580 1.64 -22.03 0.49
CA PRO A 580 0.50 -22.52 -0.30
C PRO A 580 -0.60 -23.19 0.52
N ARG A 581 -0.30 -23.64 1.75
CA ARG A 581 -1.27 -24.27 2.65
C ARG A 581 -2.15 -23.27 3.40
N MET A 582 -1.67 -22.04 3.55
CA MET A 582 -2.38 -20.96 4.24
C MET A 582 -3.20 -20.08 3.29
N ARG A 583 -3.10 -20.34 1.98
CA ARG A 583 -3.83 -19.57 0.97
C ARG A 583 -5.31 -19.96 0.95
N PRO A 584 -6.22 -18.98 0.79
CA PRO A 584 -7.60 -19.28 0.43
C PRO A 584 -7.66 -20.14 -0.84
N GLN A 585 -8.53 -21.16 -0.87
CA GLN A 585 -8.70 -22.04 -2.03
C GLN A 585 -9.16 -21.28 -3.28
N MET A 586 -9.91 -20.19 -3.10
CA MET A 586 -10.32 -19.28 -4.16
C MET A 586 -9.80 -17.86 -3.89
N PRO A 587 -9.36 -17.13 -4.92
CA PRO A 587 -8.93 -15.75 -4.76
C PRO A 587 -10.09 -14.85 -4.32
N ILE A 588 -10.00 -14.27 -3.12
CA ILE A 588 -11.06 -13.43 -2.55
C ILE A 588 -11.46 -12.30 -3.50
N HIS A 589 -10.49 -11.64 -4.15
CA HIS A 589 -10.75 -10.54 -5.08
C HIS A 589 -11.54 -10.97 -6.33
N GLN A 590 -11.36 -12.20 -6.84
CA GLN A 590 -12.14 -12.69 -7.98
C GLN A 590 -13.61 -12.84 -7.59
N ASN A 591 -13.87 -13.40 -6.40
CA ASN A 591 -15.23 -13.48 -5.86
C ASN A 591 -15.84 -12.08 -5.65
N LEU A 592 -15.06 -11.11 -5.15
CA LEU A 592 -15.54 -9.73 -5.00
C LEU A 592 -15.88 -9.09 -6.35
N LYS A 593 -15.08 -9.35 -7.38
CA LYS A 593 -15.34 -8.87 -8.75
C LYS A 593 -16.60 -9.49 -9.36
N GLU A 594 -16.81 -10.79 -9.15
CA GLU A 594 -18.05 -11.46 -9.55
C GLU A 594 -19.26 -10.87 -8.82
N LEU A 595 -19.13 -10.59 -7.52
CA LEU A 595 -20.18 -9.92 -6.75
C LEU A 595 -20.47 -8.49 -7.25
N LEU A 596 -19.49 -7.75 -7.76
CA LEU A 596 -19.73 -6.46 -8.41
C LEU A 596 -20.59 -6.61 -9.67
N ALA A 597 -20.32 -7.62 -10.49
CA ALA A 597 -21.12 -7.91 -11.68
C ALA A 597 -22.57 -8.27 -11.31
N VAL A 598 -22.76 -9.14 -10.31
CA VAL A 598 -24.08 -9.50 -9.79
C VAL A 598 -24.81 -8.28 -9.22
N ARG A 599 -24.12 -7.43 -8.45
CA ARG A 599 -24.69 -6.18 -7.92
C ARG A 599 -25.16 -5.27 -9.04
N ALA A 600 -24.38 -5.09 -10.09
CA ALA A 600 -24.75 -4.26 -11.24
C ALA A 600 -25.99 -4.78 -11.97
N GLU A 601 -26.08 -6.10 -12.15
CA GLU A 601 -27.26 -6.74 -12.76
C GLU A 601 -28.53 -6.55 -11.91
N LEU A 602 -28.42 -6.78 -10.59
CA LEU A 602 -29.53 -6.60 -9.67
C LEU A 602 -29.98 -5.13 -9.61
N GLN A 603 -29.04 -4.19 -9.58
CA GLN A 603 -29.34 -2.75 -9.59
C GLN A 603 -30.12 -2.35 -10.84
N LYS A 604 -29.68 -2.80 -12.02
CA LYS A 604 -30.39 -2.57 -13.27
C LYS A 604 -31.82 -3.12 -13.23
N ARG A 605 -32.00 -4.34 -12.70
CA ARG A 605 -33.32 -4.96 -12.58
C ARG A 605 -34.25 -4.19 -11.64
N VAL A 606 -33.73 -3.63 -10.55
CA VAL A 606 -34.48 -2.74 -9.65
C VAL A 606 -34.93 -1.48 -10.38
N GLU A 607 -34.04 -0.83 -11.13
CA GLU A 607 -34.36 0.36 -11.91
C GLU A 607 -35.41 0.10 -13.00
N ASP A 608 -35.31 -1.03 -13.69
CA ASP A 608 -36.29 -1.45 -14.70
C ASP A 608 -37.67 -1.69 -14.06
N LEU A 609 -37.73 -2.40 -12.93
CA LEU A 609 -38.98 -2.60 -12.18
C LEU A 609 -39.58 -1.29 -11.64
N GLN A 610 -38.74 -0.37 -11.15
CA GLN A 610 -39.19 0.95 -10.71
C GLN A 610 -39.79 1.77 -11.87
N ARG A 611 -39.18 1.70 -13.06
CA ARG A 611 -39.72 2.32 -14.28
C ARG A 611 -41.06 1.70 -14.68
N GLU A 612 -41.21 0.38 -14.60
CA GLU A 612 -42.49 -0.30 -14.86
C GLU A 612 -43.59 0.11 -13.89
N VAL A 613 -43.28 0.19 -12.59
CA VAL A 613 -44.23 0.65 -11.56
C VAL A 613 -44.66 2.10 -11.82
N ALA A 614 -43.72 2.99 -12.13
CA ALA A 614 -44.01 4.39 -12.46
C ALA A 614 -44.88 4.51 -13.72
N ALA A 615 -44.61 3.74 -14.77
CA ALA A 615 -45.42 3.72 -15.99
C ALA A 615 -46.86 3.24 -15.74
N ARG A 616 -47.04 2.20 -14.91
CA ARG A 616 -48.38 1.72 -14.51
C ARG A 616 -49.14 2.76 -13.69
N ALA A 617 -48.47 3.48 -12.79
CA ALA A 617 -49.09 4.55 -12.01
C ALA A 617 -49.62 5.68 -12.91
N VAL A 618 -48.86 6.09 -13.93
CA VAL A 618 -49.28 7.11 -14.91
C VAL A 618 -50.43 6.61 -15.80
N SER A 619 -50.44 5.34 -16.18
CA SER A 619 -51.56 4.76 -16.95
C SER A 619 -52.85 4.65 -16.15
N SER A 620 -52.77 4.50 -14.81
CA SER A 620 -53.93 4.41 -13.93
C SER A 620 -54.56 5.78 -13.60
N SER A 621 -53.80 6.87 -13.68
CA SER A 621 -54.31 8.22 -13.46
C SER A 621 -54.97 8.84 -14.68
N SER A 622 -54.70 8.34 -15.89
CA SER A 622 -55.41 8.75 -17.12
C SER A 622 -56.78 8.10 -17.31
N GLU A 623 -57.13 7.05 -16.54
CA GLU A 623 -58.45 6.41 -16.57
C GLU A 623 -59.43 6.93 -15.51
N GLN A 624 -59.00 7.78 -14.56
CA GLN A 624 -59.91 8.51 -13.65
C GLN A 624 -60.39 9.83 -14.25
N GLY A 625 -60.93 9.77 -15.47
CA GLY A 625 -61.78 10.80 -16.04
C GLY A 625 -63.21 10.28 -16.14
N SER A 626 -64.10 10.84 -15.33
CA SER A 626 -65.57 10.65 -15.30
C SER A 626 -66.13 9.45 -14.51
N SER A 627 -66.66 9.73 -13.31
CA SER A 627 -68.04 9.38 -12.88
C SER A 627 -68.30 9.69 -11.39
N PRO A 628 -69.58 9.88 -10.98
CA PRO A 628 -69.97 10.99 -10.12
C PRO A 628 -70.07 10.68 -8.63
N SER A 629 -70.16 11.78 -7.87
CA SER A 629 -70.39 11.90 -6.44
C SER A 629 -71.49 10.98 -5.88
N HIS A 630 -71.11 10.15 -4.90
CA HIS A 630 -72.05 9.71 -3.87
C HIS A 630 -71.46 9.93 -2.47
N SER A 631 -72.23 10.68 -1.71
CA SER A 631 -72.07 11.02 -0.29
C SER A 631 -72.51 9.84 0.60
N ALA A 632 -71.67 9.46 1.58
CA ALA A 632 -72.11 8.93 2.87
C ALA A 632 -70.94 8.85 3.88
N THR A 633 -71.05 9.72 4.89
CA THR A 633 -70.61 9.75 6.31
C THR A 633 -69.54 8.80 6.91
N PRO A 634 -68.74 9.30 7.89
CA PRO A 634 -67.66 8.56 8.54
C PRO A 634 -68.13 7.77 9.77
N VAL A 635 -67.53 6.60 10.00
CA VAL A 635 -67.61 5.87 11.27
C VAL A 635 -66.27 5.99 11.97
N HIS A 636 -66.27 6.74 13.07
CA HIS A 636 -65.25 6.68 14.11
C HIS A 636 -65.33 5.32 14.83
N THR A 637 -64.19 4.67 15.06
CA THR A 637 -63.98 3.99 16.34
C THR A 637 -62.50 3.91 16.68
N SER A 638 -62.16 4.58 17.76
CA SER A 638 -60.98 4.37 18.60
C SER A 638 -61.22 3.18 19.53
N VAL A 639 -60.24 2.29 19.66
CA VAL A 639 -59.59 1.91 20.94
C VAL A 639 -58.12 1.68 20.65
#